data_AF-A0A6N8DM63-F1
#
_entry.id   AF-A0A6N8DM63-F1
#
_cell.length_a   1.000
_cell.length_b   1.000
_cell.length_c   1.000
_cell.angle_alpha   90.00
_cell.angle_beta   90.00
_cell.angle_gamma   90.00
#
_symmetry.space_group_name_H-M   'P 1'
#
loop_
_entity.id
_entity.type
_entity.pdbx_description
1 polymer ?
#
loop_
_entity_poly.entity_id
_entity_poly.type
_entity_poly.pdbx_seq_one_letter_code
_entity_poly.pdbx_strand_id
1 'polypeptide(L)'
;MSSRIEFTDAMVDQPTVEHEIADLESSIVPTTGKLDNLSEAPAYRGVVDIFTAEGRVDGWCLSTSDPTTPVSIEIYIGPFKFAEFMTGKKRADIAEAVGLPVVPGFSNEIEQQNHADTEGILHFLCEPKSLAAPFTELVLFRIKNSRVALPMSPRIKLSRDDLFNLVSKPQIIKGSLDALDSKGGFRGAVDRQSQGVISGWCVNTGNPDFPVELEIYLKDALLGVTTNSEPRKDVSELLKGPVKSGFVFKPEDMTATTLAGAMKVLSEAIEAPGKAAQMLSIKVRGTNCHLPVLPTVTFTAADLKRYYDEATAKLGSVASNQRIGLVEELMSPTKSRAVTTPDDVKLVAFYLPQFHPFSENNEWWGEGFTEWTNVTTARAYFEGHDQPRIPSDLGYYDLRLDQIQEKQIDLARRYGVSAFCYYYYSFSGTKLMTFPIDRHVEKNYDMDFCLCWANENWSRRWDGSESDVLMSQTHTELDDLAFIDNVIPYFSSEKYIKFDGAPLLLVYRISLLAKPAQTIENWKRKVRAAGFPDLHVCMAESFGLTDPNEFGADSTCQFPPHGVSAREINTTVANIDKGFEGKIYDYIEVAANEVRRPDPAHTRFRCAMPSWDNTSRKGKAGNVFHNASPEVFEAWLSVLCAKAKRDLPSGKRLVFVNAWNEWGEGAYLEPDRLNGHRNLKAVRAALTTSNMLLSESLIAQAEGATEPEDQNAMQLVATLASVNRRLLQFATDYSSLPTGGPSPFVPIPKGSIRLQKVENSFCNVDSLNGRRVTNHEVTIVRGQKLGVSGWVRVPGVNLIESLPVFVRLSGSGDHAFIASIYDRETRQDVQAYYSDPNDHVHGFRCSLDFFSVAPGIYHVEILVGSLGDTNAVYVVPTKIMLIIA
;
A
#
# COMPACT_ATOMS: atom_id res chain seq x y z
N MET A 1 40.49 41.17 4.04
CA MET A 1 41.32 40.26 3.22
C MET A 1 40.40 39.25 2.57
N SER A 2 40.42 39.24 1.23
CA SER A 2 39.95 38.21 0.27
C SER A 2 38.56 37.59 0.44
N SER A 3 37.71 37.48 -0.58
CA SER A 3 37.72 37.93 -1.98
C SER A 3 36.34 37.56 -2.53
N ARG A 4 35.53 38.57 -2.87
CA ARG A 4 34.36 38.43 -3.74
C ARG A 4 34.87 38.18 -5.16
N ILE A 5 34.34 37.16 -5.83
CA ILE A 5 34.46 37.01 -7.28
C ILE A 5 33.06 37.19 -7.84
N GLU A 6 32.87 38.34 -8.48
CA GLU A 6 31.80 38.64 -9.42
C GLU A 6 32.04 37.83 -10.71
N PHE A 7 30.97 37.29 -11.30
CA PHE A 7 30.95 37.00 -12.73
C PHE A 7 29.78 37.77 -13.35
N THR A 8 30.17 38.64 -14.27
CA THR A 8 29.39 39.59 -15.05
C THR A 8 28.45 38.92 -16.04
N ASP A 9 27.23 39.44 -16.14
CA ASP A 9 26.34 39.29 -17.28
C ASP A 9 27.04 39.70 -18.57
N ALA A 10 27.28 38.73 -19.44
CA ALA A 10 27.49 38.96 -20.86
C ALA A 10 26.36 38.26 -21.61
N MET A 11 25.27 38.99 -21.82
CA MET A 11 24.25 38.65 -22.81
C MET A 11 24.92 38.55 -24.18
N VAL A 12 25.09 37.33 -24.67
CA VAL A 12 25.14 37.06 -26.10
C VAL A 12 23.70 36.75 -26.49
N ASP A 13 23.03 37.73 -27.09
CA ASP A 13 21.78 37.55 -27.82
C ASP A 13 21.98 36.41 -28.84
N GLN A 14 21.42 35.24 -28.54
CA GLN A 14 21.10 34.26 -29.57
C GLN A 14 19.60 34.36 -29.83
N PRO A 15 19.16 34.56 -31.08
CA PRO A 15 17.74 34.66 -31.39
C PRO A 15 17.09 33.31 -31.05
N THR A 16 16.10 33.33 -30.17
CA THR A 16 15.31 32.15 -29.84
C THR A 16 14.48 31.74 -31.07
N VAL A 17 14.43 30.43 -31.34
CA VAL A 17 13.67 29.79 -32.43
C VAL A 17 12.19 30.22 -32.47
N GLU A 18 11.65 30.68 -31.34
CA GLU A 18 10.30 31.25 -31.23
C GLU A 18 10.07 32.49 -32.10
N HIS A 19 11.09 33.32 -32.34
CA HIS A 19 10.96 34.49 -33.22
C HIS A 19 10.95 34.14 -34.72
N GLU A 20 11.58 33.04 -35.13
CA GLU A 20 11.55 32.62 -36.54
C GLU A 20 10.22 31.95 -36.93
N ILE A 21 9.52 31.32 -35.99
CA ILE A 21 8.24 30.62 -36.25
C ILE A 21 7.04 31.57 -36.17
N ALA A 22 7.04 32.53 -35.24
CA ALA A 22 5.95 33.52 -35.13
C ALA A 22 5.83 34.44 -36.36
N ASP A 23 6.93 34.69 -37.08
CA ASP A 23 6.92 35.44 -38.36
C ASP A 23 6.51 34.58 -39.57
N LEU A 24 6.45 33.25 -39.46
CA LEU A 24 6.12 32.31 -40.54
C LEU A 24 4.61 32.03 -40.70
N GLU A 25 3.81 32.13 -39.62
CA GLU A 25 2.37 31.83 -39.67
C GLU A 25 1.53 32.92 -40.35
N SER A 26 2.06 34.14 -40.52
CA SER A 26 1.30 35.27 -41.07
C SER A 26 1.13 35.28 -42.60
N SER A 27 1.66 34.30 -43.36
CA SER A 27 1.52 34.29 -44.84
C SER A 27 1.74 32.95 -45.57
N ILE A 28 1.12 31.84 -45.11
CA ILE A 28 1.07 30.58 -45.90
C ILE A 28 0.05 30.72 -47.04
N VAL A 29 0.43 30.35 -48.26
CA VAL A 29 -0.44 30.37 -49.45
C VAL A 29 -0.82 28.94 -49.84
N PRO A 30 -2.10 28.53 -49.76
CA PRO A 30 -2.52 27.21 -50.22
C PRO A 30 -2.44 27.12 -51.75
N THR A 31 -1.98 25.98 -52.27
CA THR A 31 -2.15 25.66 -53.69
C THR A 31 -3.58 25.23 -54.01
N THR A 32 -3.97 25.26 -55.29
CA THR A 32 -5.19 24.61 -55.76
C THR A 32 -4.87 23.19 -56.23
N GLY A 33 -5.75 22.24 -55.93
CA GLY A 33 -5.73 20.89 -56.51
C GLY A 33 -6.26 20.84 -57.96
N LYS A 34 -6.46 22.01 -58.60
CA LYS A 34 -7.00 22.15 -59.95
C LYS A 34 -5.87 22.56 -60.90
N LEU A 35 -5.89 22.04 -62.13
CA LEU A 35 -4.90 22.34 -63.17
C LEU A 35 -5.26 23.57 -64.03
N ASP A 36 -6.34 24.26 -63.68
CA ASP A 36 -6.82 25.44 -64.40
C ASP A 36 -5.91 26.66 -64.13
N ASN A 37 -5.58 27.45 -65.16
CA ASN A 37 -4.69 28.63 -65.09
C ASN A 37 -3.33 28.37 -64.40
N LEU A 38 -2.44 27.63 -65.08
CA LEU A 38 -1.06 27.36 -64.62
C LEU A 38 -0.16 28.61 -64.52
N SER A 39 -0.58 29.75 -65.07
CA SER A 39 0.14 31.04 -65.07
C SER A 39 -0.08 31.89 -63.81
N GLU A 40 -1.00 31.51 -62.92
CA GLU A 40 -1.28 32.27 -61.68
C GLU A 40 -0.44 31.78 -60.49
N ALA A 41 0.04 32.71 -59.66
CA ALA A 41 0.74 32.42 -58.42
C ALA A 41 -0.19 31.74 -57.38
N PRO A 42 0.32 30.83 -56.52
CA PRO A 42 1.72 30.40 -56.38
C PRO A 42 2.18 29.46 -57.50
N ALA A 43 3.49 29.39 -57.78
CA ALA A 43 4.09 28.63 -58.89
C ALA A 43 4.11 27.09 -58.69
N TYR A 44 3.18 26.55 -57.91
CA TYR A 44 3.03 25.12 -57.63
C TYR A 44 1.56 24.71 -57.69
N ARG A 45 1.31 23.49 -58.12
CA ARG A 45 -0.01 22.83 -58.07
C ARG A 45 0.14 21.44 -57.46
N GLY A 46 -0.84 21.02 -56.68
CA GLY A 46 -0.81 19.70 -56.07
C GLY A 46 -1.89 19.50 -55.03
N VAL A 47 -2.02 18.26 -54.59
CA VAL A 47 -2.96 17.85 -53.54
C VAL A 47 -2.45 16.56 -52.90
N VAL A 48 -2.72 16.40 -51.60
CA VAL A 48 -2.56 15.12 -50.91
C VAL A 48 -3.86 14.33 -51.07
N ASP A 49 -3.79 13.23 -51.82
CA ASP A 49 -4.94 12.40 -52.15
C ASP A 49 -5.29 11.44 -51.00
N ILE A 50 -4.26 10.85 -50.37
CA ILE A 50 -4.38 9.85 -49.31
C ILE A 50 -3.40 10.18 -48.18
N PHE A 51 -3.88 10.14 -46.95
CA PHE A 51 -3.06 10.03 -45.75
C PHE A 51 -3.71 9.02 -44.81
N THR A 52 -2.99 7.98 -44.38
CA THR A 52 -3.53 6.91 -43.51
C THR A 52 -2.93 6.93 -42.11
N ALA A 53 -3.61 6.27 -41.15
CA ALA A 53 -3.15 6.13 -39.77
C ALA A 53 -1.83 5.34 -39.67
N GLU A 54 -1.53 4.50 -40.67
CA GLU A 54 -0.28 3.75 -40.77
C GLU A 54 0.87 4.59 -41.36
N GLY A 55 0.61 5.85 -41.75
CA GLY A 55 1.62 6.76 -42.27
C GLY A 55 1.79 6.73 -43.78
N ARG A 56 0.89 6.10 -44.54
CA ARG A 56 0.97 6.13 -46.01
C ARG A 56 0.45 7.47 -46.54
N VAL A 57 1.25 8.12 -47.39
CA VAL A 57 0.92 9.39 -48.05
C VAL A 57 1.03 9.24 -49.56
N ASP A 58 -0.08 9.50 -50.26
CA ASP A 58 -0.12 9.53 -51.73
C ASP A 58 -0.69 10.87 -52.21
N GLY A 59 -0.22 11.34 -53.36
CA GLY A 59 -0.69 12.57 -53.97
C GLY A 59 0.16 12.99 -55.15
N TRP A 60 0.07 14.26 -55.53
CA TRP A 60 0.92 14.82 -56.56
C TRP A 60 1.24 16.29 -56.31
N CYS A 61 2.40 16.72 -56.80
CA CYS A 61 2.81 18.11 -56.82
C CYS A 61 3.75 18.36 -58.01
N LEU A 62 3.62 19.53 -58.63
CA LEU A 62 4.56 20.02 -59.65
C LEU A 62 4.76 21.52 -59.51
N SER A 63 5.92 22.00 -59.96
CA SER A 63 6.16 23.42 -60.21
C SER A 63 5.54 23.80 -61.55
N THR A 64 4.77 24.88 -61.60
CA THR A 64 4.20 25.37 -62.86
C THR A 64 5.22 26.08 -63.74
N SER A 65 6.32 26.57 -63.15
CA SER A 65 7.45 27.16 -63.89
C SER A 65 8.43 26.12 -64.45
N ASP A 66 8.56 24.97 -63.79
CA ASP A 66 9.34 23.83 -64.29
C ASP A 66 8.69 22.49 -63.87
N PRO A 67 7.70 22.00 -64.63
CA PRO A 67 6.96 20.79 -64.31
C PRO A 67 7.79 19.50 -64.31
N THR A 68 9.00 19.52 -64.86
CA THR A 68 9.86 18.34 -64.99
C THR A 68 10.73 18.07 -63.76
N THR A 69 10.91 19.10 -62.92
CA THR A 69 11.75 19.01 -61.72
C THR A 69 10.98 18.40 -60.54
N PRO A 70 11.53 17.37 -59.87
CA PRO A 70 10.97 16.84 -58.63
C PRO A 70 10.81 17.91 -57.55
N VAL A 71 9.68 17.88 -56.84
CA VAL A 71 9.36 18.83 -55.77
C VAL A 71 9.57 18.15 -54.42
N SER A 72 10.33 18.80 -53.51
CA SER A 72 10.48 18.33 -52.12
C SER A 72 9.35 18.86 -51.24
N ILE A 73 8.73 17.96 -50.47
CA ILE A 73 7.57 18.18 -49.62
C ILE A 73 7.94 17.80 -48.19
N GLU A 74 7.70 18.72 -47.27
CA GLU A 74 7.90 18.58 -45.82
C GLU A 74 6.54 18.41 -45.14
N ILE A 75 6.45 17.47 -44.21
CA ILE A 75 5.28 17.28 -43.34
C ILE A 75 5.60 17.90 -41.97
N TYR A 76 4.71 18.73 -41.47
CA TYR A 76 4.75 19.33 -40.15
C TYR A 76 3.56 18.85 -39.31
N ILE A 77 3.79 18.61 -38.02
CA ILE A 77 2.74 18.43 -37.01
C ILE A 77 2.89 19.55 -35.98
N GLY A 78 1.93 20.47 -35.95
CA GLY A 78 2.10 21.76 -35.27
C GLY A 78 3.38 22.47 -35.76
N PRO A 79 4.25 22.96 -34.87
CA PRO A 79 5.49 23.64 -35.26
C PRO A 79 6.63 22.68 -35.67
N PHE A 80 6.45 21.37 -35.51
CA PHE A 80 7.54 20.40 -35.63
C PHE A 80 7.56 19.72 -36.99
N LYS A 81 8.74 19.65 -37.63
CA LYS A 81 8.94 18.89 -38.87
C LYS A 81 8.92 17.39 -38.56
N PHE A 82 8.00 16.66 -39.19
CA PHE A 82 7.79 15.22 -39.00
C PHE A 82 8.47 14.37 -40.08
N ALA A 83 8.39 14.77 -41.35
CA ALA A 83 9.00 14.02 -42.46
C ALA A 83 9.32 14.91 -43.67
N GLU A 84 10.12 14.39 -44.61
CA GLU A 84 10.37 15.01 -45.92
C GLU A 84 10.47 13.92 -47.00
N PHE A 85 9.88 14.15 -48.16
CA PHE A 85 9.97 13.29 -49.34
C PHE A 85 9.90 14.10 -50.62
N MET A 86 10.23 13.48 -51.76
CA MET A 86 10.16 14.14 -53.07
C MET A 86 9.13 13.49 -53.99
N THR A 87 8.64 14.24 -54.97
CA THR A 87 7.90 13.68 -56.11
C THR A 87 8.83 12.87 -57.02
N GLY A 88 8.25 11.96 -57.80
CA GLY A 88 9.05 11.05 -58.65
C GLY A 88 8.29 9.85 -59.21
N LYS A 89 7.00 9.72 -58.89
CA LYS A 89 6.12 8.68 -59.46
C LYS A 89 5.27 9.25 -60.60
N LYS A 90 4.90 8.38 -61.55
CA LYS A 90 4.03 8.75 -62.66
C LYS A 90 2.56 8.84 -62.18
N ARG A 91 1.90 9.97 -62.43
CA ARG A 91 0.44 10.17 -62.28
C ARG A 91 -0.13 10.43 -63.68
N ALA A 92 -0.70 9.40 -64.29
CA ALA A 92 -0.97 9.38 -65.74
C ALA A 92 -1.93 10.48 -66.19
N ASP A 93 -3.00 10.70 -65.44
CA ASP A 93 -4.01 11.75 -65.64
C ASP A 93 -3.46 13.17 -65.47
N ILE A 94 -2.45 13.39 -64.63
CA ILE A 94 -1.78 14.71 -64.53
C ILE A 94 -0.78 14.91 -65.66
N ALA A 95 0.00 13.88 -65.98
CA ALA A 95 0.93 13.94 -67.11
C ALA A 95 0.20 14.17 -68.45
N GLU A 96 -0.97 13.54 -68.62
CA GLU A 96 -1.86 13.74 -69.77
C GLU A 96 -2.43 15.17 -69.81
N ALA A 97 -2.89 15.70 -68.67
CA ALA A 97 -3.44 17.05 -68.59
C ALA A 97 -2.41 18.16 -68.81
N VAL A 98 -1.13 17.94 -68.45
CA VAL A 98 -0.03 18.90 -68.66
C VAL A 98 0.63 18.74 -70.04
N GLY A 99 0.47 17.59 -70.69
CA GLY A 99 1.04 17.32 -72.02
C GLY A 99 2.57 17.15 -72.06
N LEU A 100 3.20 16.89 -70.90
CA LEU A 100 4.66 16.74 -70.74
C LEU A 100 5.00 15.42 -70.03
N PRO A 101 6.20 14.84 -70.26
CA PRO A 101 6.64 13.60 -69.60
C PRO A 101 7.11 13.88 -68.16
N VAL A 102 6.17 14.24 -67.29
CA VAL A 102 6.43 14.63 -65.88
C VAL A 102 6.19 13.46 -64.91
N VAL A 103 6.82 13.52 -63.74
CA VAL A 103 6.64 12.57 -62.62
C VAL A 103 6.13 13.25 -61.35
N PRO A 104 4.95 13.90 -61.42
CA PRO A 104 4.46 14.76 -60.34
C PRO A 104 3.93 13.98 -59.14
N GLY A 105 3.74 12.67 -59.27
CA GLY A 105 3.19 11.83 -58.22
C GLY A 105 4.17 11.55 -57.10
N PHE A 106 3.64 11.34 -55.91
CA PHE A 106 4.33 10.76 -54.77
C PHE A 106 3.46 9.68 -54.14
N SER A 107 4.11 8.65 -53.60
CA SER A 107 3.47 7.64 -52.79
C SER A 107 4.54 7.05 -51.89
N ASN A 108 4.49 7.39 -50.61
CA ASN A 108 5.51 7.05 -49.63
C ASN A 108 4.84 6.50 -48.37
N GLU A 109 5.48 5.54 -47.71
CA GLU A 109 5.22 5.27 -46.30
C GLU A 109 6.12 6.21 -45.51
N ILE A 110 5.55 6.99 -44.60
CA ILE A 110 6.34 7.88 -43.73
C ILE A 110 7.15 7.00 -42.78
N GLU A 111 8.40 6.75 -43.14
CA GLU A 111 9.44 6.50 -42.16
C GLU A 111 9.73 7.86 -41.51
N GLN A 112 9.35 8.04 -40.24
CA GLN A 112 9.68 9.28 -39.50
C GLN A 112 11.18 9.52 -39.66
N GLN A 113 11.58 10.76 -39.92
CA GLN A 113 13.01 11.04 -40.00
C GLN A 113 13.64 10.77 -38.63
N ASN A 114 14.85 10.20 -38.62
CA ASN A 114 15.62 9.92 -37.40
C ASN A 114 15.88 11.17 -36.52
N HIS A 115 15.44 12.36 -36.92
CA HIS A 115 15.62 13.65 -36.23
C HIS A 115 14.29 14.38 -35.95
N ALA A 116 13.12 13.75 -36.13
CA ALA A 116 11.84 14.38 -35.80
C ALA A 116 11.69 14.51 -34.28
N ASP A 117 11.32 15.72 -33.81
CA ASP A 117 11.04 16.01 -32.39
C ASP A 117 9.72 15.35 -31.96
N THR A 118 9.79 14.04 -31.75
CA THR A 118 8.61 13.21 -31.46
C THR A 118 8.02 13.58 -30.10
N GLU A 119 8.86 13.91 -29.12
CA GLU A 119 8.39 14.30 -27.78
C GLU A 119 7.71 15.67 -27.81
N GLY A 120 8.28 16.65 -28.54
CA GLY A 120 7.63 17.94 -28.79
C GLY A 120 6.29 17.79 -29.50
N ILE A 121 6.20 16.91 -30.51
CA ILE A 121 4.95 16.61 -31.21
C ILE A 121 3.92 15.98 -30.26
N LEU A 122 4.30 14.97 -29.48
CA LEU A 122 3.38 14.30 -28.54
C LEU A 122 2.90 15.25 -27.44
N HIS A 123 3.79 16.12 -26.94
CA HIS A 123 3.43 17.17 -25.99
C HIS A 123 2.41 18.12 -26.61
N PHE A 124 2.71 18.65 -27.80
CA PHE A 124 1.81 19.53 -28.55
C PHE A 124 0.45 18.88 -28.76
N LEU A 125 0.37 17.60 -29.15
CA LEU A 125 -0.89 16.90 -29.36
C LEU A 125 -1.70 16.70 -28.06
N CYS A 126 -1.07 16.77 -26.88
CA CYS A 126 -1.71 16.69 -25.58
C CYS A 126 -2.11 18.06 -25.00
N GLU A 127 -1.70 19.17 -25.61
CA GLU A 127 -2.06 20.50 -25.14
C GLU A 127 -3.56 20.79 -25.31
N PRO A 128 -4.20 21.51 -24.36
CA PRO A 128 -5.63 21.84 -24.44
C PRO A 128 -6.06 22.51 -25.75
N LYS A 129 -5.19 23.30 -26.37
CA LYS A 129 -5.47 23.97 -27.65
C LYS A 129 -5.52 22.97 -28.81
N SER A 130 -4.56 22.04 -28.85
CA SER A 130 -4.50 21.00 -29.88
C SER A 130 -5.59 19.94 -29.71
N LEU A 131 -6.02 19.67 -28.47
CA LEU A 131 -7.16 18.80 -28.18
C LEU A 131 -8.49 19.31 -28.78
N ALA A 132 -8.62 20.63 -28.96
CA ALA A 132 -9.80 21.25 -29.55
C ALA A 132 -9.67 21.55 -31.06
N ALA A 133 -8.49 21.36 -31.66
CA ALA A 133 -8.22 21.72 -33.05
C ALA A 133 -8.61 20.59 -34.04
N PRO A 134 -9.17 20.92 -35.21
CA PRO A 134 -9.42 19.93 -36.25
C PRO A 134 -8.10 19.40 -36.85
N PHE A 135 -8.11 18.15 -37.35
CA PHE A 135 -6.91 17.49 -37.90
C PHE A 135 -6.17 18.32 -38.97
N THR A 136 -6.91 19.07 -39.80
CA THR A 136 -6.35 19.95 -40.85
C THR A 136 -5.55 21.13 -40.31
N GLU A 137 -5.73 21.50 -39.04
CA GLU A 137 -4.94 22.52 -38.35
C GLU A 137 -3.73 21.91 -37.61
N LEU A 138 -3.72 20.59 -37.42
CA LEU A 138 -2.64 19.89 -36.75
C LEU A 138 -1.52 19.46 -37.71
N VAL A 139 -1.83 19.24 -38.99
CA VAL A 139 -0.88 18.70 -39.98
C VAL A 139 -0.76 19.62 -41.20
N LEU A 140 0.48 19.96 -41.57
CA LEU A 140 0.79 20.82 -42.70
C LEU A 140 1.76 20.14 -43.68
N PHE A 141 1.39 20.07 -44.96
CA PHE A 141 2.27 19.64 -46.04
C PHE A 141 2.81 20.87 -46.78
N ARG A 142 4.10 21.18 -46.61
CA ARG A 142 4.73 22.38 -47.15
C ARG A 142 5.76 22.02 -48.21
N ILE A 143 5.82 22.79 -49.29
CA ILE A 143 6.89 22.66 -50.29
C ILE A 143 8.17 23.28 -49.71
N LYS A 144 9.26 22.52 -49.67
CA LYS A 144 10.53 22.93 -49.05
C LYS A 144 11.04 24.24 -49.63
N ASN A 145 11.56 25.11 -48.76
CA ASN A 145 12.06 26.45 -49.11
C ASN A 145 11.01 27.37 -49.75
N SER A 146 9.71 27.14 -49.47
CA SER A 146 8.62 27.98 -49.96
C SER A 146 7.56 28.21 -48.87
N ARG A 147 6.71 29.23 -49.06
CA ARG A 147 5.52 29.49 -48.22
C ARG A 147 4.26 28.77 -48.72
N VAL A 148 4.44 27.74 -49.54
CA VAL A 148 3.36 27.11 -50.30
C VAL A 148 2.99 25.77 -49.67
N ALA A 149 1.70 25.58 -49.41
CA ALA A 149 1.16 24.36 -48.81
C ALA A 149 0.30 23.53 -49.79
N LEU A 150 0.38 22.21 -49.65
CA LEU A 150 -0.49 21.29 -50.38
C LEU A 150 -1.79 21.09 -49.60
N PRO A 151 -2.96 21.34 -50.22
CA PRO A 151 -4.23 21.02 -49.59
C PRO A 151 -4.39 19.51 -49.45
N MET A 152 -5.06 19.09 -48.37
CA MET A 152 -5.48 17.71 -48.17
C MET A 152 -6.85 17.47 -48.81
N SER A 153 -7.02 16.32 -49.46
CA SER A 153 -8.31 15.89 -49.99
C SER A 153 -9.36 15.80 -48.86
N PRO A 154 -10.60 16.28 -49.06
CA PRO A 154 -11.68 16.14 -48.08
C PRO A 154 -12.05 14.68 -47.75
N ARG A 155 -11.51 13.71 -48.49
CA ARG A 155 -11.70 12.27 -48.25
C ARG A 155 -10.80 11.74 -47.12
N ILE A 156 -9.77 12.47 -46.74
CA ILE A 156 -8.87 12.10 -45.63
C ILE A 156 -9.62 12.35 -44.33
N LYS A 157 -9.95 11.26 -43.62
CA LYS A 157 -10.67 11.27 -42.33
C LYS A 157 -9.79 10.67 -41.24
N LEU A 158 -8.78 11.41 -40.84
CA LEU A 158 -7.92 11.05 -39.71
C LEU A 158 -8.27 11.89 -38.50
N SER A 159 -8.14 11.28 -37.33
CA SER A 159 -8.30 11.92 -36.04
C SER A 159 -6.94 12.33 -35.46
N ARG A 160 -6.98 13.16 -34.42
CA ARG A 160 -5.80 13.44 -33.58
C ARG A 160 -5.24 12.15 -32.96
N ASP A 161 -6.09 11.20 -32.59
CA ASP A 161 -5.67 9.92 -32.01
C ASP A 161 -4.92 9.06 -33.03
N ASP A 162 -5.33 9.08 -34.31
CA ASP A 162 -4.59 8.42 -35.38
C ASP A 162 -3.20 9.04 -35.57
N LEU A 163 -3.10 10.37 -35.46
CA LEU A 163 -1.84 11.08 -35.52
C LEU A 163 -0.95 10.77 -34.30
N PHE A 164 -1.54 10.74 -33.11
CA PHE A 164 -0.87 10.37 -31.87
C PHE A 164 -0.30 8.94 -31.97
N ASN A 165 -1.09 8.00 -32.49
CA ASN A 165 -0.68 6.61 -32.71
C ASN A 165 0.43 6.50 -33.76
N LEU A 166 0.34 7.26 -34.86
CA LEU A 166 1.36 7.30 -35.91
C LEU A 166 2.71 7.84 -35.38
N VAL A 167 2.67 8.86 -34.53
CA VAL A 167 3.86 9.48 -33.92
C VAL A 167 4.45 8.56 -32.83
N SER A 168 3.59 7.91 -32.04
CA SER A 168 4.00 7.06 -30.91
C SER A 168 4.60 5.70 -31.32
N LYS A 169 4.54 5.32 -32.60
CA LYS A 169 5.01 4.01 -33.08
C LYS A 169 6.55 3.86 -33.00
N PRO A 170 7.09 2.87 -32.26
CA PRO A 170 8.54 2.71 -32.08
C PRO A 170 9.26 2.45 -33.40
N GLN A 171 10.37 3.16 -33.64
CA GLN A 171 11.23 2.95 -34.80
C GLN A 171 12.43 2.08 -34.43
N ILE A 172 12.48 0.83 -34.88
CA ILE A 172 13.66 -0.01 -34.65
C ILE A 172 14.77 0.38 -35.62
N ILE A 173 15.89 0.88 -35.11
CA ILE A 173 17.04 1.24 -35.94
C ILE A 173 17.71 -0.02 -36.50
N LYS A 174 18.37 0.10 -37.66
CA LYS A 174 19.10 -1.03 -38.25
C LYS A 174 20.33 -1.39 -37.40
N GLY A 175 20.35 -2.62 -36.90
CA GLY A 175 21.43 -3.16 -36.05
C GLY A 175 22.55 -3.89 -36.79
N SER A 176 22.55 -3.87 -38.13
CA SER A 176 23.67 -4.41 -38.91
C SER A 176 24.79 -3.37 -39.03
N LEU A 177 26.04 -3.85 -39.08
CA LEU A 177 27.19 -3.04 -39.48
C LEU A 177 27.22 -2.74 -40.99
N ASP A 178 26.34 -3.40 -41.77
CA ASP A 178 26.21 -3.15 -43.21
C ASP A 178 25.66 -1.74 -43.49
N ALA A 179 26.21 -1.08 -44.52
CA ALA A 179 25.79 0.25 -44.96
C ALA A 179 25.90 1.37 -43.90
N LEU A 180 26.86 1.25 -42.96
CA LEU A 180 27.22 2.29 -41.98
C LEU A 180 27.69 3.62 -42.61
N ASP A 181 28.05 3.59 -43.90
CA ASP A 181 28.43 4.71 -44.75
C ASP A 181 27.24 5.50 -45.34
N SER A 182 26.01 5.00 -45.17
CA SER A 182 24.78 5.71 -45.57
C SER A 182 24.59 6.98 -44.74
N LYS A 183 24.41 8.14 -45.39
CA LYS A 183 24.27 9.44 -44.72
C LYS A 183 22.90 9.59 -44.05
N GLY A 184 22.91 9.82 -42.74
CA GLY A 184 21.76 10.33 -41.98
C GLY A 184 21.07 9.26 -41.12
N GLY A 185 21.07 9.47 -39.80
CA GLY A 185 20.31 8.68 -38.84
C GLY A 185 21.11 7.82 -37.87
N PHE A 186 20.40 7.27 -36.88
CA PHE A 186 20.97 6.40 -35.86
C PHE A 186 21.20 4.98 -36.38
N ARG A 187 22.33 4.40 -35.98
CA ARG A 187 22.67 2.98 -36.15
C ARG A 187 23.14 2.45 -34.83
N GLY A 188 22.84 1.19 -34.53
CA GLY A 188 23.23 0.61 -33.26
C GLY A 188 22.51 -0.68 -32.95
N ALA A 189 23.05 -1.42 -32.00
CA ALA A 189 22.46 -2.64 -31.49
C ALA A 189 22.93 -2.89 -30.05
N VAL A 190 22.10 -3.60 -29.29
CA VAL A 190 22.50 -4.23 -28.03
C VAL A 190 23.06 -5.60 -28.37
N ASP A 191 24.37 -5.79 -28.25
CA ASP A 191 25.04 -7.00 -28.75
C ASP A 191 25.62 -7.88 -27.64
N ARG A 192 25.76 -7.36 -26.42
CA ARG A 192 26.37 -8.09 -25.30
C ARG A 192 25.71 -7.77 -23.97
N GLN A 193 25.45 -8.84 -23.21
CA GLN A 193 25.16 -8.77 -21.79
C GLN A 193 26.10 -9.74 -21.05
N SER A 194 26.64 -9.31 -19.91
CA SER A 194 27.40 -10.18 -19.01
C SER A 194 27.33 -9.64 -17.60
N GLN A 195 27.01 -10.51 -16.63
CA GLN A 195 27.07 -10.15 -15.21
C GLN A 195 26.18 -8.95 -14.82
N GLY A 196 25.04 -8.79 -15.50
CA GLY A 196 24.15 -7.65 -15.34
C GLY A 196 24.62 -6.39 -16.06
N VAL A 197 25.75 -6.40 -16.78
CA VAL A 197 26.19 -5.25 -17.59
C VAL A 197 25.61 -5.39 -18.99
N ILE A 198 24.84 -4.38 -19.40
CA ILE A 198 24.29 -4.26 -20.75
C ILE A 198 25.23 -3.39 -21.57
N SER A 199 25.61 -3.86 -22.76
CA SER A 199 26.49 -3.12 -23.65
C SER A 199 26.12 -3.30 -25.11
N GLY A 200 26.48 -2.32 -25.90
CA GLY A 200 26.22 -2.29 -27.32
C GLY A 200 26.94 -1.15 -27.98
N TRP A 201 26.43 -0.74 -29.14
CA TRP A 201 26.91 0.44 -29.82
C TRP A 201 25.74 1.26 -30.38
N CYS A 202 25.93 2.56 -30.46
CA CYS A 202 25.05 3.50 -31.12
C CYS A 202 25.90 4.61 -31.74
N VAL A 203 25.54 5.06 -32.94
CA VAL A 203 26.18 6.20 -33.61
C VAL A 203 25.16 6.94 -34.45
N ASN A 204 25.27 8.26 -34.50
CA ASN A 204 24.58 9.07 -35.50
C ASN A 204 25.47 9.18 -36.74
N THR A 205 25.11 8.50 -37.82
CA THR A 205 25.89 8.51 -39.09
C THR A 205 25.99 9.89 -39.74
N GLY A 206 25.09 10.82 -39.41
CA GLY A 206 25.15 12.21 -39.84
C GLY A 206 26.14 13.06 -39.05
N ASN A 207 26.47 12.66 -37.81
CA ASN A 207 27.44 13.33 -36.96
C ASN A 207 28.11 12.35 -35.97
N PRO A 208 29.04 11.51 -36.45
CA PRO A 208 29.59 10.40 -35.68
C PRO A 208 30.40 10.79 -34.44
N ASP A 209 30.91 12.03 -34.40
CA ASP A 209 31.75 12.52 -33.31
C ASP A 209 30.95 12.95 -32.08
N PHE A 210 29.62 13.08 -32.21
CA PHE A 210 28.76 13.53 -31.12
C PHE A 210 28.18 12.35 -30.33
N PRO A 211 28.19 12.44 -28.98
CA PRO A 211 27.61 11.41 -28.15
C PRO A 211 26.09 11.32 -28.34
N VAL A 212 25.58 10.10 -28.24
CA VAL A 212 24.16 9.75 -28.28
C VAL A 212 23.76 9.29 -26.87
N GLU A 213 22.80 9.98 -26.27
CA GLU A 213 22.19 9.56 -25.01
C GLU A 213 21.13 8.49 -25.24
N LEU A 214 21.10 7.49 -24.36
CA LEU A 214 20.27 6.30 -24.46
C LEU A 214 19.50 6.10 -23.16
N GLU A 215 18.19 5.94 -23.25
CA GLU A 215 17.30 5.56 -22.16
C GLU A 215 17.12 4.04 -22.16
N ILE A 216 17.29 3.40 -21.01
CA ILE A 216 17.25 1.95 -20.88
C ILE A 216 16.03 1.56 -20.08
N TYR A 217 15.15 0.78 -20.69
CA TYR A 217 13.89 0.33 -20.13
C TYR A 217 13.87 -1.18 -19.98
N LEU A 218 13.19 -1.63 -18.94
CA LEU A 218 12.68 -3.00 -18.85
C LEU A 218 11.16 -2.91 -18.88
N LYS A 219 10.57 -3.49 -19.93
CA LYS A 219 9.15 -3.30 -20.30
C LYS A 219 8.87 -1.79 -20.42
N ASP A 220 7.99 -1.26 -19.59
CA ASP A 220 7.62 0.15 -19.57
C ASP A 220 8.36 0.95 -18.47
N ALA A 221 9.26 0.31 -17.73
CA ALA A 221 9.96 0.94 -16.60
C ALA A 221 11.37 1.40 -17.00
N LEU A 222 11.63 2.70 -16.86
CA LEU A 222 12.96 3.27 -17.06
C LEU A 222 13.90 2.76 -15.95
N LEU A 223 15.03 2.17 -16.34
CA LEU A 223 16.09 1.76 -15.42
C LEU A 223 17.15 2.87 -15.25
N GLY A 224 17.40 3.65 -16.31
CA GLY A 224 18.37 4.74 -16.28
C GLY A 224 18.76 5.26 -17.66
N VAL A 225 19.70 6.19 -17.68
CA VAL A 225 20.22 6.83 -18.90
C VAL A 225 21.72 6.57 -19.01
N THR A 226 22.21 6.29 -20.20
CA THR A 226 23.64 6.15 -20.50
C THR A 226 24.00 6.90 -21.79
N THR A 227 25.29 6.94 -22.12
CA THR A 227 25.82 7.59 -23.33
C THR A 227 26.85 6.67 -23.98
N ASN A 228 26.97 6.73 -25.30
CA ASN A 228 27.96 5.98 -26.08
C ASN A 228 29.41 6.54 -25.95
N SER A 229 29.98 6.47 -24.75
CA SER A 229 31.31 7.04 -24.45
C SER A 229 32.50 6.12 -24.74
N GLU A 230 32.27 4.85 -25.07
CA GLU A 230 33.30 3.82 -25.19
C GLU A 230 33.79 3.63 -26.65
N PRO A 231 35.09 3.38 -26.87
CA PRO A 231 35.60 3.10 -28.21
C PRO A 231 35.21 1.69 -28.68
N ARG A 232 34.71 1.60 -29.91
CA ARG A 232 34.44 0.33 -30.62
C ARG A 232 35.30 0.26 -31.87
N LYS A 233 36.24 -0.69 -31.89
CA LYS A 233 37.25 -0.80 -32.97
C LYS A 233 36.61 -1.14 -34.32
N ASP A 234 35.68 -2.08 -34.30
CA ASP A 234 34.89 -2.52 -35.46
C ASP A 234 34.10 -1.37 -36.10
N VAL A 235 33.45 -0.53 -35.29
CA VAL A 235 32.71 0.64 -35.79
C VAL A 235 33.65 1.75 -36.26
N SER A 236 34.76 1.98 -35.54
CA SER A 236 35.76 3.01 -35.89
C SER A 236 36.48 2.69 -37.22
N GLU A 237 36.79 1.42 -37.46
CA GLU A 237 37.41 0.95 -38.72
C GLU A 237 36.48 1.17 -39.92
N LEU A 238 35.19 0.89 -39.76
CA LEU A 238 34.18 1.08 -40.81
C LEU A 238 33.91 2.56 -41.12
N LEU A 239 33.88 3.41 -40.10
CA LEU A 239 33.71 4.87 -40.24
C LEU A 239 35.00 5.61 -40.59
N LYS A 240 36.14 4.90 -40.73
CA LYS A 240 37.46 5.43 -41.10
C LYS A 240 37.96 6.54 -40.17
N GLY A 241 37.67 6.44 -38.88
CA GLY A 241 38.08 7.42 -37.86
C GLY A 241 37.82 6.94 -36.43
N PRO A 242 38.51 7.49 -35.41
CA PRO A 242 38.28 7.11 -34.02
C PRO A 242 36.90 7.62 -33.54
N VAL A 243 35.94 6.73 -33.36
CA VAL A 243 34.57 7.08 -32.93
C VAL A 243 34.22 6.38 -31.61
N LYS A 244 33.77 7.16 -30.63
CA LYS A 244 33.15 6.65 -29.39
C LYS A 244 31.70 6.31 -29.69
N SER A 245 31.48 5.04 -30.00
CA SER A 245 30.17 4.52 -30.39
C SER A 245 29.67 3.42 -29.47
N GLY A 246 30.50 2.90 -28.57
CA GLY A 246 30.09 1.89 -27.59
C GLY A 246 29.40 2.53 -26.39
N PHE A 247 28.34 1.88 -25.89
CA PHE A 247 27.72 2.24 -24.61
C PHE A 247 27.77 1.07 -23.64
N VAL A 248 27.77 1.39 -22.35
CA VAL A 248 27.72 0.44 -21.25
C VAL A 248 26.72 0.96 -20.22
N PHE A 249 25.90 0.06 -19.69
CA PHE A 249 24.98 0.35 -18.60
C PHE A 249 25.03 -0.77 -17.58
N LYS A 250 25.24 -0.40 -16.34
CA LYS A 250 25.38 -1.30 -15.21
C LYS A 250 24.24 -1.08 -14.22
N PRO A 251 23.96 -2.05 -13.33
CA PRO A 251 23.00 -1.85 -12.25
C PRO A 251 23.26 -0.56 -11.45
N GLU A 252 24.53 -0.25 -11.21
CA GLU A 252 24.94 0.91 -10.41
C GLU A 252 24.63 2.26 -11.10
N ASP A 253 24.26 2.25 -12.37
CA ASP A 253 23.90 3.47 -13.13
C ASP A 253 22.42 3.86 -12.94
N MET A 254 21.61 3.03 -12.26
CA MET A 254 20.19 3.33 -11.97
C MET A 254 20.04 4.52 -11.00
N THR A 255 19.00 5.34 -11.16
CA THR A 255 18.76 6.52 -10.29
C THR A 255 17.46 6.41 -9.51
N ALA A 256 17.40 6.96 -8.29
CA ALA A 256 16.27 6.79 -7.36
C ALA A 256 14.90 7.18 -7.93
N THR A 257 14.84 8.19 -8.80
CA THR A 257 13.63 8.67 -9.49
C THR A 257 13.02 7.66 -10.46
N THR A 258 13.80 6.66 -10.90
CA THR A 258 13.38 5.67 -11.91
C THR A 258 12.95 4.33 -11.31
N LEU A 259 13.19 4.12 -10.00
CA LEU A 259 13.13 2.80 -9.37
C LEU A 259 11.72 2.35 -8.94
N ALA A 260 10.80 3.27 -8.64
CA ALA A 260 9.48 2.92 -8.10
C ALA A 260 8.62 2.07 -9.06
N GLY A 261 8.73 2.30 -10.38
CA GLY A 261 8.04 1.49 -11.41
C GLY A 261 8.83 0.25 -11.85
N ALA A 262 10.15 0.25 -11.69
CA ALA A 262 11.03 -0.82 -12.17
C ALA A 262 11.03 -2.06 -11.29
N MET A 263 10.78 -1.93 -9.98
CA MET A 263 10.83 -3.06 -9.03
C MET A 263 9.88 -4.20 -9.39
N LYS A 264 8.64 -3.87 -9.77
CA LYS A 264 7.64 -4.87 -10.17
C LYS A 264 8.08 -5.62 -11.43
N VAL A 265 8.56 -4.90 -12.44
CA VAL A 265 9.00 -5.49 -13.70
C VAL A 265 10.26 -6.33 -13.51
N LEU A 266 11.19 -5.89 -12.66
CA LEU A 266 12.39 -6.66 -12.31
C LEU A 266 12.02 -7.98 -11.62
N SER A 267 11.03 -7.98 -10.72
CA SER A 267 10.53 -9.20 -10.10
C SER A 267 9.90 -10.16 -11.13
N GLU A 268 9.03 -9.65 -12.00
CA GLU A 268 8.43 -10.43 -13.11
C GLU A 268 9.53 -11.04 -14.00
N ALA A 269 10.58 -10.27 -14.30
CA ALA A 269 11.68 -10.72 -15.13
C ALA A 269 12.54 -11.79 -14.42
N ILE A 270 12.73 -11.71 -13.09
CA ILE A 270 13.48 -12.70 -12.30
C ILE A 270 12.78 -14.06 -12.31
N GLU A 271 11.45 -14.10 -12.29
CA GLU A 271 10.66 -15.34 -12.38
C GLU A 271 10.73 -15.98 -13.78
N ALA A 272 10.91 -15.17 -14.81
CA ALA A 272 10.97 -15.61 -16.21
C ALA A 272 12.22 -15.06 -16.95
N PRO A 273 13.45 -15.42 -16.54
CA PRO A 273 14.68 -14.79 -17.03
C PRO A 273 14.89 -15.00 -18.54
N GLY A 274 14.39 -16.12 -19.09
CA GLY A 274 14.42 -16.41 -20.53
C GLY A 274 13.60 -15.46 -21.40
N LYS A 275 12.73 -14.62 -20.82
CA LYS A 275 11.96 -13.58 -21.53
C LYS A 275 12.49 -12.17 -21.33
N ALA A 276 13.43 -11.96 -20.41
CA ALA A 276 13.88 -10.62 -20.04
C ALA A 276 14.56 -9.86 -21.19
N ALA A 277 15.24 -10.56 -22.12
CA ALA A 277 15.79 -9.93 -23.33
C ALA A 277 14.71 -9.35 -24.25
N GLN A 278 13.50 -9.92 -24.25
CA GLN A 278 12.34 -9.41 -25.00
C GLN A 278 11.66 -8.23 -24.27
N MET A 279 11.95 -8.08 -22.98
CA MET A 279 11.46 -6.97 -22.17
C MET A 279 12.44 -5.80 -22.19
N LEU A 280 13.70 -6.00 -22.58
CA LEU A 280 14.68 -4.93 -22.67
C LEU A 280 14.39 -4.03 -23.88
N SER A 281 14.31 -2.73 -23.63
CA SER A 281 14.13 -1.71 -24.67
C SER A 281 15.12 -0.58 -24.43
N ILE A 282 15.91 -0.22 -25.44
CA ILE A 282 16.87 0.89 -25.36
C ILE A 282 16.49 1.93 -26.40
N LYS A 283 16.12 3.13 -25.95
CA LYS A 283 15.61 4.24 -26.76
C LYS A 283 16.69 5.32 -26.88
N VAL A 284 16.88 5.90 -28.04
CA VAL A 284 17.69 7.11 -28.22
C VAL A 284 16.90 8.28 -27.63
N ARG A 285 17.47 8.92 -26.60
CA ARG A 285 16.78 9.94 -25.81
C ARG A 285 16.33 11.11 -26.68
N GLY A 286 15.08 11.56 -26.48
CA GLY A 286 14.47 12.62 -27.28
C GLY A 286 13.96 12.19 -28.67
N THR A 287 13.95 10.89 -28.97
CA THR A 287 13.46 10.34 -30.24
C THR A 287 12.65 9.06 -30.02
N ASN A 288 11.87 8.60 -31.00
CA ASN A 288 11.23 7.27 -30.93
C ASN A 288 12.10 6.13 -31.51
N CYS A 289 13.42 6.34 -31.63
CA CYS A 289 14.34 5.35 -32.18
C CYS A 289 14.79 4.37 -31.10
N HIS A 290 14.57 3.07 -31.33
CA HIS A 290 14.97 1.99 -30.43
C HIS A 290 16.06 1.12 -31.04
N LEU A 291 17.02 0.71 -30.22
CA LEU A 291 18.07 -0.22 -30.60
C LEU A 291 17.52 -1.65 -30.62
N PRO A 292 17.82 -2.44 -31.67
CA PRO A 292 17.52 -3.86 -31.66
C PRO A 292 18.40 -4.60 -30.63
N VAL A 293 17.79 -5.52 -29.90
CA VAL A 293 18.49 -6.44 -28.99
C VAL A 293 18.85 -7.70 -29.78
N LEU A 294 20.14 -7.98 -29.93
CA LEU A 294 20.58 -9.15 -30.68
C LEU A 294 20.27 -10.44 -29.92
N PRO A 295 20.01 -11.57 -30.61
CA PRO A 295 19.67 -12.85 -29.96
C PRO A 295 20.76 -13.40 -29.02
N THR A 296 21.99 -12.90 -29.12
CA THR A 296 23.11 -13.23 -28.24
C THR A 296 22.98 -12.64 -26.83
N VAL A 297 22.06 -11.71 -26.62
CA VAL A 297 21.78 -11.08 -25.32
C VAL A 297 20.76 -11.93 -24.58
N THR A 298 21.19 -12.57 -23.48
CA THR A 298 20.34 -13.35 -22.59
C THR A 298 20.59 -12.94 -21.15
N PHE A 299 19.54 -12.96 -20.31
CA PHE A 299 19.67 -12.69 -18.89
C PHE A 299 19.50 -13.97 -18.08
N THR A 300 20.32 -14.14 -17.04
CA THR A 300 20.06 -15.11 -15.98
C THR A 300 19.26 -14.47 -14.84
N ALA A 301 18.63 -15.29 -14.00
CA ALA A 301 18.00 -14.79 -12.77
C ALA A 301 19.00 -14.04 -11.88
N ALA A 302 20.27 -14.45 -11.87
CA ALA A 302 21.32 -13.78 -11.11
C ALA A 302 21.65 -12.39 -11.66
N ASP A 303 21.59 -12.19 -12.98
CA ASP A 303 21.81 -10.87 -13.60
C ASP A 303 20.70 -9.89 -13.24
N LEU A 304 19.44 -10.34 -13.33
CA LEU A 304 18.27 -9.52 -12.99
C LEU A 304 18.19 -9.24 -11.50
N LYS A 305 18.61 -10.20 -10.67
CA LYS A 305 18.74 -10.02 -9.23
C LYS A 305 19.71 -8.89 -8.87
N ARG A 306 20.79 -8.67 -9.64
CA ARG A 306 21.71 -7.53 -9.39
C ARG A 306 21.02 -6.18 -9.58
N TYR A 307 20.24 -6.04 -10.65
CA TYR A 307 19.42 -4.84 -10.87
C TYR A 307 18.39 -4.64 -9.76
N TYR A 308 17.75 -5.72 -9.31
CA TYR A 308 16.79 -5.68 -8.19
C TYR A 308 17.45 -5.32 -6.85
N ASP A 309 18.61 -5.91 -6.54
CA ASP A 309 19.36 -5.65 -5.32
C ASP A 309 19.87 -4.19 -5.29
N GLU A 310 20.38 -3.68 -6.41
CA GLU A 310 20.86 -2.30 -6.53
C GLU A 310 19.70 -1.29 -6.45
N ALA A 311 18.57 -1.59 -7.08
CA ALA A 311 17.34 -0.81 -6.94
C ALA A 311 16.88 -0.76 -5.47
N THR A 312 16.92 -1.91 -4.78
CA THR A 312 16.57 -2.03 -3.35
C THR A 312 17.53 -1.22 -2.47
N ALA A 313 18.83 -1.26 -2.76
CA ALA A 313 19.86 -0.52 -2.03
C ALA A 313 19.67 1.00 -2.18
N LYS A 314 19.43 1.49 -3.39
CA LYS A 314 19.24 2.92 -3.67
C LYS A 314 17.90 3.47 -3.19
N LEU A 315 16.82 2.66 -3.21
CA LEU A 315 15.54 3.02 -2.59
C LEU A 315 15.64 3.14 -1.06
N GLY A 316 16.62 2.48 -0.45
CA GLY A 316 16.87 2.46 0.99
C GLY A 316 17.16 3.82 1.63
N SER A 317 17.49 4.86 0.86
CA SER A 317 17.72 6.23 1.38
C SER A 317 16.64 7.25 1.00
N VAL A 318 15.74 6.96 0.04
CA VAL A 318 14.80 7.96 -0.53
C VAL A 318 13.33 7.71 -0.21
N ALA A 319 12.89 6.54 0.28
CA ALA A 319 11.49 6.38 0.68
C ALA A 319 11.26 5.27 1.72
N SER A 320 11.42 5.59 3.00
CA SER A 320 11.09 4.70 4.11
C SER A 320 9.60 4.35 4.19
N ASN A 321 8.70 5.19 3.63
CA ASN A 321 7.25 5.04 3.80
C ASN A 321 6.57 4.22 2.69
N GLN A 322 7.02 4.30 1.43
CA GLN A 322 6.46 3.45 0.36
C GLN A 322 6.99 2.01 0.41
N ARG A 323 8.18 1.80 0.98
CA ARG A 323 8.79 0.47 1.14
C ARG A 323 7.97 -0.44 2.07
N ILE A 324 7.36 0.10 3.13
CA ILE A 324 6.55 -0.68 4.07
C ILE A 324 5.22 -1.07 3.44
N GLY A 325 4.52 -0.11 2.81
CA GLY A 325 3.25 -0.39 2.13
C GLY A 325 3.38 -1.38 0.95
N LEU A 326 4.43 -1.26 0.14
CA LEU A 326 4.61 -2.09 -1.07
C LEU A 326 5.13 -3.50 -0.75
N VAL A 327 6.04 -3.65 0.22
CA VAL A 327 6.48 -4.97 0.71
C VAL A 327 5.32 -5.71 1.36
N GLU A 328 4.41 -5.00 2.04
CA GLU A 328 3.23 -5.62 2.66
C GLU A 328 2.12 -5.98 1.66
N GLU A 329 1.97 -5.21 0.58
CA GLU A 329 1.08 -5.57 -0.54
C GLU A 329 1.59 -6.82 -1.28
N LEU A 330 2.91 -6.97 -1.41
CA LEU A 330 3.57 -8.13 -2.02
C LEU A 330 3.63 -9.37 -1.11
N MET A 331 3.65 -9.18 0.22
CA MET A 331 3.76 -10.24 1.23
C MET A 331 2.43 -10.59 1.91
N SER A 332 1.35 -9.90 1.56
CA SER A 332 0.01 -10.34 1.95
C SER A 332 -0.21 -11.72 1.33
N PRO A 333 -0.50 -12.77 2.11
CA PRO A 333 -1.07 -13.98 1.54
C PRO A 333 -2.24 -13.51 0.70
N THR A 334 -2.25 -13.93 -0.57
CA THR A 334 -3.29 -13.82 -1.59
C THR A 334 -4.58 -13.21 -1.05
N LYS A 335 -5.15 -12.19 -1.71
CA LYS A 335 -6.52 -11.61 -1.55
C LYS A 335 -7.61 -12.65 -1.25
N SER A 336 -7.51 -13.33 -0.13
CA SER A 336 -8.40 -14.33 0.39
C SER A 336 -9.04 -13.57 1.52
N ARG A 337 -10.10 -12.86 1.12
CA ARG A 337 -11.16 -12.43 2.01
C ARG A 337 -11.47 -13.64 2.88
N ALA A 338 -10.91 -13.69 4.09
CA ALA A 338 -11.24 -14.76 5.03
C ALA A 338 -12.74 -14.69 5.19
N VAL A 339 -13.43 -15.76 4.76
CA VAL A 339 -14.87 -15.84 4.91
C VAL A 339 -15.10 -15.92 6.42
N THR A 340 -15.52 -14.81 7.01
CA THR A 340 -15.84 -14.75 8.42
C THR A 340 -17.09 -15.58 8.65
N THR A 341 -16.98 -16.55 9.54
CA THR A 341 -18.10 -17.36 10.01
C THR A 341 -18.80 -16.63 11.16
N PRO A 342 -20.07 -16.97 11.46
CA PRO A 342 -20.75 -16.45 12.65
C PRO A 342 -20.01 -16.72 13.97
N ASP A 343 -19.14 -17.74 13.98
CA ASP A 343 -18.34 -18.12 15.15
C ASP A 343 -17.07 -17.27 15.35
N ASP A 344 -16.68 -16.46 14.39
CA ASP A 344 -15.48 -15.64 14.50
C ASP A 344 -15.69 -14.39 15.36
N VAL A 345 -14.62 -13.96 16.04
CA VAL A 345 -14.61 -12.66 16.73
C VAL A 345 -14.55 -11.56 15.69
N LYS A 346 -15.49 -10.62 15.74
CA LYS A 346 -15.52 -9.45 14.86
C LYS A 346 -14.99 -8.23 15.61
N LEU A 347 -13.96 -7.59 15.04
CA LEU A 347 -13.44 -6.33 15.58
C LEU A 347 -14.20 -5.12 15.01
N VAL A 348 -14.65 -4.25 15.90
CA VAL A 348 -15.38 -3.02 15.58
C VAL A 348 -14.55 -1.82 16.04
N ALA A 349 -14.09 -0.98 15.12
CA ALA A 349 -13.30 0.19 15.48
C ALA A 349 -14.21 1.44 15.57
N PHE A 350 -14.12 2.21 16.65
CA PHE A 350 -14.77 3.52 16.73
C PHE A 350 -14.24 4.44 15.63
N TYR A 351 -15.12 5.23 15.02
CA TYR A 351 -14.79 6.06 13.85
C TYR A 351 -15.24 7.50 14.07
N LEU A 352 -14.28 8.42 14.02
CA LEU A 352 -14.50 9.86 14.14
C LEU A 352 -14.81 10.47 12.76
N PRO A 353 -16.00 11.07 12.57
CA PRO A 353 -16.40 11.65 11.29
C PRO A 353 -15.78 13.02 10.99
N GLN A 354 -15.09 13.66 11.95
CA GLN A 354 -14.71 15.09 11.93
C GLN A 354 -13.57 15.46 10.94
N PHE A 355 -13.04 14.54 10.15
CA PHE A 355 -11.99 14.82 9.15
C PHE A 355 -12.53 15.39 7.84
N HIS A 356 -13.48 16.32 7.92
CA HIS A 356 -13.94 17.14 6.80
C HIS A 356 -14.44 18.49 7.34
N PRO A 357 -14.24 19.59 6.59
CA PRO A 357 -14.78 20.89 6.97
C PRO A 357 -16.30 20.92 6.78
N PHE A 358 -17.00 21.63 7.67
CA PHE A 358 -18.42 21.94 7.57
C PHE A 358 -18.70 23.32 8.18
N SER A 359 -19.86 23.90 7.84
CA SER A 359 -20.21 25.31 8.12
C SER A 359 -20.03 25.71 9.58
N GLU A 360 -20.60 24.94 10.50
CA GLU A 360 -20.63 25.26 11.91
C GLU A 360 -19.23 25.17 12.53
N ASN A 361 -18.44 24.14 12.17
CA ASN A 361 -17.04 24.06 12.63
C ASN A 361 -16.19 25.23 12.09
N ASN A 362 -16.40 25.64 10.83
CA ASN A 362 -15.70 26.79 10.27
C ASN A 362 -16.04 28.07 11.02
N GLU A 363 -17.31 28.26 11.41
CA GLU A 363 -17.75 29.41 12.19
C GLU A 363 -17.13 29.43 13.59
N TRP A 364 -17.00 28.27 14.24
CA TRP A 364 -16.52 28.17 15.62
C TRP A 364 -14.99 28.22 15.74
N TRP A 365 -14.28 27.63 14.79
CA TRP A 365 -12.84 27.34 14.92
C TRP A 365 -11.97 27.97 13.83
N GLY A 366 -12.60 28.58 12.81
CA GLY A 366 -11.92 29.18 11.67
C GLY A 366 -12.08 28.37 10.39
N GLU A 367 -11.91 29.06 9.27
CA GLU A 367 -12.14 28.50 7.93
C GLU A 367 -11.29 27.24 7.67
N GLY A 368 -11.96 26.15 7.28
CA GLY A 368 -11.31 24.88 6.93
C GLY A 368 -10.93 24.00 8.13
N PHE A 369 -11.44 24.27 9.33
CA PHE A 369 -11.11 23.50 10.52
C PHE A 369 -11.49 22.01 10.39
N THR A 370 -10.54 21.15 10.75
CA THR A 370 -10.71 19.71 11.00
C THR A 370 -9.82 19.33 12.18
N GLU A 371 -9.92 18.10 12.70
CA GLU A 371 -9.01 17.66 13.76
C GLU A 371 -7.52 17.68 13.36
N TRP A 372 -7.20 17.70 12.06
CA TRP A 372 -5.83 17.90 11.60
C TRP A 372 -5.20 19.20 12.11
N THR A 373 -6.00 20.25 12.34
CA THR A 373 -5.53 21.53 12.90
C THR A 373 -4.93 21.34 14.30
N ASN A 374 -5.56 20.52 15.14
CA ASN A 374 -5.04 20.22 16.49
C ASN A 374 -3.82 19.30 16.42
N VAL A 375 -3.89 18.25 15.58
CA VAL A 375 -2.82 17.26 15.44
C VAL A 375 -1.51 17.89 14.94
N THR A 376 -1.60 18.75 13.92
CA THR A 376 -0.42 19.38 13.30
C THR A 376 0.26 20.44 14.18
N THR A 377 -0.45 21.01 15.15
CA THR A 377 0.07 22.04 16.06
C THR A 377 0.55 21.48 17.40
N ALA A 378 0.34 20.18 17.64
CA ALA A 378 0.80 19.49 18.82
C ALA A 378 2.33 19.48 18.93
N ARG A 379 2.86 19.40 20.16
CA ARG A 379 4.30 19.40 20.42
C ARG A 379 4.68 18.43 21.54
N ALA A 380 5.90 17.93 21.48
CA ALA A 380 6.50 17.16 22.56
C ALA A 380 6.59 17.99 23.86
N TYR A 381 6.26 17.37 25.01
CA TYR A 381 6.32 17.99 26.34
C TYR A 381 7.27 17.26 27.29
N PHE A 382 7.81 16.12 26.89
CA PHE A 382 8.79 15.34 27.64
C PHE A 382 9.59 14.46 26.66
N GLU A 383 10.68 13.85 27.12
CA GLU A 383 11.53 13.02 26.28
C GLU A 383 10.80 11.76 25.82
N GLY A 384 10.85 11.47 24.52
CA GLY A 384 10.10 10.36 23.92
C GLY A 384 8.59 10.62 23.75
N HIS A 385 8.11 11.86 23.97
CA HIS A 385 6.73 12.24 23.64
C HIS A 385 6.57 12.38 22.13
N ASP A 386 5.85 11.44 21.50
CA ASP A 386 5.61 11.45 20.06
C ASP A 386 4.51 12.48 19.68
N GLN A 387 4.90 13.74 19.57
CA GLN A 387 4.05 14.83 19.08
C GLN A 387 4.87 15.82 18.24
N PRO A 388 4.35 16.32 17.09
CA PRO A 388 3.06 15.96 16.51
C PRO A 388 3.04 14.55 15.90
N ARG A 389 1.91 13.84 16.02
CA ARG A 389 1.68 12.57 15.30
C ARG A 389 1.49 12.85 13.81
N ILE A 390 2.20 12.11 12.95
CA ILE A 390 2.21 12.34 11.49
C ILE A 390 1.62 11.11 10.77
N PRO A 391 0.51 11.25 10.01
CA PRO A 391 -0.04 10.16 9.22
C PRO A 391 0.91 9.72 8.10
N SER A 392 0.86 8.44 7.74
CA SER A 392 1.65 7.88 6.63
C SER A 392 0.79 7.66 5.38
N ASP A 393 0.19 6.49 5.21
CA ASP A 393 -0.40 6.02 3.94
C ASP A 393 -1.50 6.94 3.37
N LEU A 394 -2.35 7.48 4.24
CA LEU A 394 -3.51 8.28 3.84
C LEU A 394 -3.25 9.79 3.90
N GLY A 395 -2.13 10.22 4.50
CA GLY A 395 -1.81 11.62 4.75
C GLY A 395 -2.87 12.35 5.57
N TYR A 396 -2.87 13.68 5.49
CA TYR A 396 -3.88 14.55 6.09
C TYR A 396 -5.12 14.60 5.19
N TYR A 397 -5.93 13.53 5.23
CA TYR A 397 -7.03 13.32 4.29
C TYR A 397 -8.27 14.18 4.57
N ASP A 398 -9.17 14.23 3.58
CA ASP A 398 -10.49 14.85 3.68
C ASP A 398 -11.58 13.80 3.35
N LEU A 399 -12.49 13.57 4.29
CA LEU A 399 -13.55 12.56 4.17
C LEU A 399 -14.63 12.90 3.13
N ARG A 400 -14.62 14.11 2.54
CA ARG A 400 -15.43 14.44 1.36
C ARG A 400 -15.03 13.66 0.12
N LEU A 401 -13.81 13.13 0.10
CA LEU A 401 -13.29 12.33 -1.00
C LEU A 401 -13.66 10.86 -0.78
N ASP A 402 -14.55 10.32 -1.61
CA ASP A 402 -15.02 8.94 -1.53
C ASP A 402 -13.86 7.93 -1.45
N GLN A 403 -12.78 8.17 -2.21
CA GLN A 403 -11.61 7.29 -2.28
C GLN A 403 -10.88 7.12 -0.94
N ILE A 404 -11.04 8.07 0.00
CA ILE A 404 -10.42 7.97 1.32
C ILE A 404 -11.11 6.90 2.15
N GLN A 405 -12.45 6.90 2.22
CA GLN A 405 -13.18 5.85 2.93
C GLN A 405 -12.97 4.48 2.28
N GLU A 406 -12.93 4.41 0.95
CA GLU A 406 -12.60 3.16 0.24
C GLU A 406 -11.23 2.61 0.65
N LYS A 407 -10.20 3.46 0.72
CA LYS A 407 -8.86 3.07 1.18
C LYS A 407 -8.83 2.69 2.66
N GLN A 408 -9.54 3.42 3.51
CA GLN A 408 -9.66 3.09 4.94
C GLN A 408 -10.31 1.72 5.13
N ILE A 409 -11.39 1.44 4.41
CA ILE A 409 -12.10 0.16 4.46
C ILE A 409 -11.20 -0.96 3.95
N ASP A 410 -10.53 -0.78 2.82
CA ASP A 410 -9.62 -1.78 2.28
C ASP A 410 -8.50 -2.10 3.29
N LEU A 411 -7.91 -1.06 3.90
CA LEU A 411 -6.88 -1.22 4.92
C LEU A 411 -7.42 -1.92 6.19
N ALA A 412 -8.56 -1.48 6.70
CA ALA A 412 -9.23 -2.07 7.86
C ALA A 412 -9.47 -3.57 7.67
N ARG A 413 -10.06 -3.95 6.52
CA ARG A 413 -10.38 -5.33 6.17
C ARG A 413 -9.15 -6.19 5.98
N ARG A 414 -8.09 -5.67 5.34
CA ARG A 414 -6.80 -6.38 5.14
C ARG A 414 -6.19 -6.85 6.46
N TYR A 415 -6.47 -6.14 7.55
CA TYR A 415 -5.91 -6.41 8.86
C TYR A 415 -6.91 -7.02 9.86
N GLY A 416 -8.16 -7.28 9.44
CA GLY A 416 -9.15 -8.00 10.24
C GLY A 416 -10.10 -7.10 11.05
N VAL A 417 -10.05 -5.78 10.88
CA VAL A 417 -11.12 -4.91 11.36
C VAL A 417 -12.35 -5.17 10.51
N SER A 418 -13.43 -5.60 11.14
CA SER A 418 -14.63 -6.11 10.48
C SER A 418 -15.72 -5.05 10.30
N ALA A 419 -15.72 -4.04 11.17
CA ALA A 419 -16.73 -3.00 11.15
C ALA A 419 -16.25 -1.66 11.72
N PHE A 420 -16.99 -0.60 11.40
CA PHE A 420 -16.84 0.72 12.03
C PHE A 420 -18.03 1.05 12.94
N CYS A 421 -17.75 1.64 14.10
CA CYS A 421 -18.75 2.24 14.98
C CYS A 421 -18.65 3.77 14.84
N TYR A 422 -19.50 4.37 14.01
CA TYR A 422 -19.45 5.80 13.77
C TYR A 422 -20.02 6.57 14.96
N TYR A 423 -19.31 7.59 15.41
CA TYR A 423 -19.94 8.60 16.26
C TYR A 423 -21.01 9.34 15.47
N TYR A 424 -22.24 9.31 16.00
CA TYR A 424 -23.39 9.97 15.44
C TYR A 424 -23.73 11.20 16.28
N TYR A 425 -23.54 12.38 15.70
CA TYR A 425 -23.73 13.66 16.38
C TYR A 425 -25.09 14.25 16.03
N SER A 426 -25.99 14.20 17.00
CA SER A 426 -27.35 14.74 16.89
C SER A 426 -27.69 15.50 18.16
N PHE A 427 -28.04 16.77 18.01
CA PHE A 427 -28.27 17.75 19.07
C PHE A 427 -29.68 18.32 18.94
N SER A 428 -30.65 17.74 19.67
CA SER A 428 -32.06 18.17 19.66
C SER A 428 -32.63 18.54 18.28
N GLY A 429 -32.48 17.63 17.30
CA GLY A 429 -33.00 17.79 15.94
C GLY A 429 -31.98 18.26 14.89
N THR A 430 -30.81 18.76 15.30
CA THR A 430 -29.71 19.15 14.40
C THR A 430 -28.72 18.01 14.26
N LYS A 431 -28.50 17.52 13.03
CA LYS A 431 -27.49 16.50 12.71
C LYS A 431 -26.21 17.19 12.23
N LEU A 432 -25.07 16.82 12.81
CA LEU A 432 -23.76 17.32 12.39
C LEU A 432 -22.84 16.17 12.01
N MET A 433 -21.90 16.42 11.11
CA MET A 433 -20.85 15.48 10.69
C MET A 433 -21.35 14.11 10.19
N THR A 434 -22.59 14.01 9.69
CA THR A 434 -23.13 12.73 9.17
C THR A 434 -22.57 12.33 7.83
N PHE A 435 -21.87 13.24 7.12
CA PHE A 435 -21.39 13.03 5.76
C PHE A 435 -20.74 11.65 5.51
N PRO A 436 -19.72 11.19 6.27
CA PRO A 436 -19.12 9.88 6.02
C PRO A 436 -20.09 8.71 6.25
N ILE A 437 -21.02 8.85 7.20
CA ILE A 437 -22.04 7.84 7.51
C ILE A 437 -23.05 7.76 6.37
N ASP A 438 -23.51 8.91 5.87
CA ASP A 438 -24.44 9.01 4.74
C ASP A 438 -23.81 8.40 3.48
N ARG A 439 -22.55 8.75 3.19
CA ARG A 439 -21.77 8.13 2.11
C ARG A 439 -21.66 6.61 2.26
N HIS A 440 -21.45 6.10 3.47
CA HIS A 440 -21.35 4.66 3.72
C HIS A 440 -22.62 3.92 3.26
N VAL A 441 -23.79 4.46 3.58
CA VAL A 441 -25.07 3.88 3.16
C VAL A 441 -25.32 4.09 1.67
N GLU A 442 -25.16 5.31 1.17
CA GLU A 442 -25.42 5.65 -0.23
C GLU A 442 -24.55 4.86 -1.22
N LYS A 443 -23.27 4.66 -0.88
CA LYS A 443 -22.31 3.89 -1.70
C LYS A 443 -22.38 2.40 -1.44
N ASN A 444 -23.11 1.98 -0.40
CA ASN A 444 -23.15 0.60 0.07
C ASN A 444 -21.73 0.02 0.23
N TYR A 445 -20.87 0.74 0.96
CA TYR A 445 -19.50 0.33 1.16
C TYR A 445 -19.43 -1.08 1.77
N ASP A 446 -18.44 -1.87 1.34
CA ASP A 446 -18.32 -3.27 1.77
C ASP A 446 -17.64 -3.38 3.15
N MET A 447 -18.25 -2.81 4.17
CA MET A 447 -17.78 -2.83 5.55
C MET A 447 -19.01 -2.83 6.46
N ASP A 448 -19.05 -3.69 7.48
CA ASP A 448 -20.17 -3.63 8.43
C ASP A 448 -20.07 -2.33 9.27
N PHE A 449 -21.18 -1.82 9.79
CA PHE A 449 -21.13 -0.66 10.68
C PHE A 449 -22.27 -0.61 11.71
N CYS A 450 -22.05 0.13 12.79
CA CYS A 450 -23.08 0.54 13.75
C CYS A 450 -22.86 2.00 14.17
N LEU A 451 -23.76 2.53 15.02
CA LEU A 451 -23.72 3.92 15.46
C LEU A 451 -23.55 4.02 16.97
N CYS A 452 -22.77 5.01 17.41
CA CYS A 452 -22.67 5.44 18.79
C CYS A 452 -23.17 6.88 18.90
N TRP A 453 -24.29 7.10 19.58
CA TRP A 453 -24.82 8.44 19.79
C TRP A 453 -23.93 9.19 20.78
N ALA A 454 -23.18 10.18 20.27
CA ALA A 454 -22.43 11.14 21.07
C ALA A 454 -23.42 12.17 21.65
N ASN A 455 -24.11 11.78 22.72
CA ASN A 455 -25.29 12.47 23.22
C ASN A 455 -25.00 13.53 24.29
N GLU A 456 -23.79 14.09 24.30
CA GLU A 456 -23.44 15.18 25.21
C GLU A 456 -23.59 16.56 24.56
N ASN A 457 -23.54 17.63 25.35
CA ASN A 457 -23.36 18.97 24.83
C ASN A 457 -22.03 19.07 24.07
N TRP A 458 -22.00 19.83 22.98
CA TRP A 458 -20.74 20.24 22.37
C TRP A 458 -20.30 21.55 23.01
N SER A 459 -19.19 21.54 23.75
CA SER A 459 -18.58 22.76 24.30
C SER A 459 -17.19 23.04 23.71
N ARG A 460 -16.74 24.30 23.80
CA ARG A 460 -15.39 24.69 23.33
C ARG A 460 -14.26 24.03 24.12
N ARG A 461 -14.53 23.55 25.34
CA ARG A 461 -13.55 22.82 26.14
C ARG A 461 -13.83 21.33 25.99
N TRP A 462 -12.86 20.59 25.48
CA TRP A 462 -12.87 19.12 25.32
C TRP A 462 -12.85 18.36 26.68
N ASP A 463 -13.48 18.90 27.72
CA ASP A 463 -13.59 18.34 29.07
C ASP A 463 -15.04 18.15 29.52
N GLY A 464 -16.03 18.42 28.66
CA GLY A 464 -17.45 18.28 28.97
C GLY A 464 -17.98 19.33 29.95
N SER A 465 -17.22 20.40 30.22
CA SER A 465 -17.68 21.50 31.07
C SER A 465 -18.72 22.38 30.34
N GLU A 466 -19.77 22.77 31.07
CA GLU A 466 -20.97 23.46 30.57
C GLU A 466 -20.81 24.98 30.34
N SER A 467 -19.60 25.54 30.51
CA SER A 467 -19.44 27.00 30.57
C SER A 467 -19.31 27.72 29.22
N ASP A 468 -19.09 27.01 28.11
CA ASP A 468 -19.07 27.56 26.74
C ASP A 468 -19.63 26.54 25.72
N VAL A 469 -20.94 26.32 25.75
CA VAL A 469 -21.66 25.39 24.85
C VAL A 469 -21.76 25.98 23.43
N LEU A 470 -21.19 25.28 22.44
CA LEU A 470 -21.32 25.56 21.01
C LEU A 470 -22.65 25.02 20.44
N MET A 471 -23.05 23.82 20.89
CA MET A 471 -24.30 23.19 20.50
C MET A 471 -24.89 22.43 21.70
N SER A 472 -26.13 22.76 22.06
CA SER A 472 -26.79 22.19 23.24
C SER A 472 -27.55 20.90 22.93
N GLN A 473 -27.65 20.05 23.94
CA GLN A 473 -28.46 18.84 23.98
C GLN A 473 -29.40 18.91 25.18
N THR A 474 -30.71 18.85 24.93
CA THR A 474 -31.74 19.10 25.96
C THR A 474 -32.48 17.85 26.43
N HIS A 475 -32.37 16.72 25.73
CA HIS A 475 -32.95 15.41 26.10
C HIS A 475 -34.42 15.45 26.56
N THR A 476 -35.27 16.16 25.80
CA THR A 476 -36.72 16.06 26.00
C THR A 476 -37.24 14.76 25.38
N GLU A 477 -38.40 14.26 25.85
CA GLU A 477 -39.00 13.05 25.28
C GLU A 477 -39.25 13.18 23.76
N LEU A 478 -39.60 14.38 23.29
CA LEU A 478 -39.78 14.65 21.86
C LEU A 478 -38.45 14.61 21.11
N ASP A 479 -37.38 15.21 21.65
CA ASP A 479 -36.05 15.23 21.03
C ASP A 479 -35.47 13.81 20.92
N ASP A 480 -35.54 13.05 22.01
CA ASP A 480 -35.04 11.67 22.07
C ASP A 480 -35.83 10.75 21.12
N LEU A 481 -37.13 10.99 20.93
CA LEU A 481 -37.95 10.26 19.95
C LEU A 481 -37.64 10.68 18.52
N ALA A 482 -37.37 11.97 18.27
CA ALA A 482 -36.95 12.45 16.95
C ALA A 482 -35.57 11.89 16.57
N PHE A 483 -34.68 11.71 17.55
CA PHE A 483 -33.40 11.06 17.33
C PHE A 483 -33.55 9.66 16.74
N ILE A 484 -34.37 8.78 17.34
CA ILE A 484 -34.52 7.41 16.81
C ILE A 484 -35.13 7.40 15.41
N ASP A 485 -36.06 8.31 15.10
CA ASP A 485 -36.65 8.44 13.77
C ASP A 485 -35.60 8.78 12.71
N ASN A 486 -34.59 9.59 13.06
CA ASN A 486 -33.47 9.92 12.19
C ASN A 486 -32.47 8.77 12.01
N VAL A 487 -32.41 7.84 12.96
CA VAL A 487 -31.46 6.72 12.95
C VAL A 487 -32.01 5.49 12.20
N ILE A 488 -33.33 5.27 12.24
CA ILE A 488 -34.00 4.14 11.57
C ILE A 488 -33.60 3.95 10.08
N PRO A 489 -33.43 5.00 9.26
CA PRO A 489 -32.98 4.83 7.88
C PRO A 489 -31.64 4.07 7.76
N TYR A 490 -30.68 4.29 8.67
CA TYR A 490 -29.40 3.59 8.65
C TYR A 490 -29.54 2.10 8.98
N PHE A 491 -30.48 1.73 9.86
CA PHE A 491 -30.74 0.34 10.23
C PHE A 491 -31.15 -0.53 9.03
N SER A 492 -31.72 0.09 8.00
CA SER A 492 -32.15 -0.60 6.78
C SER A 492 -30.98 -1.03 5.88
N SER A 493 -29.77 -0.51 6.12
CA SER A 493 -28.58 -0.97 5.39
C SER A 493 -28.29 -2.44 5.69
N GLU A 494 -27.97 -3.22 4.66
CA GLU A 494 -27.54 -4.61 4.79
C GLU A 494 -26.24 -4.74 5.60
N LYS A 495 -25.40 -3.69 5.58
CA LYS A 495 -24.14 -3.59 6.30
C LYS A 495 -24.30 -3.18 7.76
N TYR A 496 -25.50 -2.77 8.18
CA TYR A 496 -25.73 -2.40 9.57
C TYR A 496 -25.68 -3.63 10.47
N ILE A 497 -24.88 -3.60 11.54
CA ILE A 497 -24.74 -4.70 12.50
C ILE A 497 -26.10 -4.94 13.20
N LYS A 498 -26.56 -6.19 13.11
CA LYS A 498 -27.80 -6.65 13.73
C LYS A 498 -27.54 -7.96 14.49
N PHE A 499 -28.18 -8.12 15.64
CA PHE A 499 -28.23 -9.36 16.39
C PHE A 499 -29.61 -9.98 16.21
N ASP A 500 -29.69 -11.15 15.58
CA ASP A 500 -30.97 -11.81 15.30
C ASP A 500 -31.97 -10.89 14.56
N GLY A 501 -31.45 -10.00 13.70
CA GLY A 501 -32.22 -8.98 12.98
C GLY A 501 -32.46 -7.67 13.74
N ALA A 502 -32.18 -7.60 15.05
CA ALA A 502 -32.30 -6.38 15.85
C ALA A 502 -31.07 -5.46 15.66
N PRO A 503 -31.21 -4.20 15.22
CA PRO A 503 -30.08 -3.28 15.07
C PRO A 503 -29.36 -2.99 16.38
N LEU A 504 -28.02 -2.93 16.34
CA LEU A 504 -27.18 -2.52 17.47
C LEU A 504 -27.00 -1.00 17.48
N LEU A 505 -27.46 -0.32 18.54
CA LEU A 505 -27.26 1.11 18.76
C LEU A 505 -26.50 1.36 20.08
N LEU A 506 -25.39 2.10 20.00
CA LEU A 506 -24.64 2.52 21.18
C LEU A 506 -25.10 3.91 21.66
N VAL A 507 -25.14 4.12 22.98
CA VAL A 507 -25.40 5.43 23.63
C VAL A 507 -24.23 5.79 24.52
N TYR A 508 -23.57 6.93 24.25
CA TYR A 508 -22.32 7.29 24.90
C TYR A 508 -22.49 7.63 26.39
N ARG A 509 -23.52 8.41 26.74
CA ARG A 509 -23.82 8.81 28.12
C ARG A 509 -25.31 8.69 28.41
N ILE A 510 -25.74 7.45 28.63
CA ILE A 510 -27.15 7.08 28.84
C ILE A 510 -27.81 7.80 30.03
N SER A 511 -27.03 8.22 31.03
CA SER A 511 -27.52 8.94 32.22
C SER A 511 -28.03 10.35 31.93
N LEU A 512 -27.79 10.90 30.73
CA LEU A 512 -28.33 12.22 30.34
C LEU A 512 -29.80 12.15 29.89
N LEU A 513 -30.30 10.95 29.57
CA LEU A 513 -31.72 10.76 29.27
C LEU A 513 -32.54 10.98 30.54
N ALA A 514 -33.62 11.75 30.46
CA ALA A 514 -34.45 12.04 31.64
C ALA A 514 -35.10 10.78 32.23
N LYS A 515 -35.49 9.82 31.37
CA LYS A 515 -36.13 8.55 31.75
C LYS A 515 -35.62 7.41 30.86
N PRO A 516 -34.37 6.96 31.03
CA PRO A 516 -33.65 6.12 30.07
C PRO A 516 -34.41 4.84 29.71
N ALA A 517 -34.93 4.11 30.70
CA ALA A 517 -35.67 2.87 30.46
C ALA A 517 -36.97 3.09 29.66
N GLN A 518 -37.69 4.19 29.94
CA GLN A 518 -38.91 4.54 29.21
C GLN A 518 -38.59 4.99 27.78
N THR A 519 -37.53 5.80 27.62
CA THR A 519 -37.04 6.26 26.31
C THR A 519 -36.63 5.07 25.44
N ILE A 520 -35.87 4.12 25.97
CA ILE A 520 -35.44 2.92 25.24
C ILE A 520 -36.64 2.05 24.84
N GLU A 521 -37.62 1.83 25.73
CA GLU A 521 -38.82 1.07 25.35
C GLU A 521 -39.63 1.77 24.25
N ASN A 522 -39.68 3.10 24.27
CA ASN A 522 -40.30 3.88 23.19
C ASN A 522 -39.53 3.74 21.87
N TRP A 523 -38.19 3.74 21.90
CA TRP A 523 -37.36 3.47 20.73
C TRP A 523 -37.59 2.07 20.18
N LYS A 524 -37.55 1.04 21.04
CA LYS A 524 -37.85 -0.35 20.68
C LYS A 524 -39.22 -0.46 19.98
N ARG A 525 -40.25 0.23 20.49
CA ARG A 525 -41.58 0.26 19.84
C ARG A 525 -41.55 0.87 18.44
N LYS A 526 -40.85 1.99 18.25
CA LYS A 526 -40.71 2.65 16.93
C LYS A 526 -39.92 1.79 15.95
N VAL A 527 -38.83 1.17 16.40
CA VAL A 527 -38.00 0.27 15.57
C VAL A 527 -38.78 -0.97 15.15
N ARG A 528 -39.59 -1.55 16.06
CA ARG A 528 -40.53 -2.63 15.71
C ARG A 528 -41.58 -2.19 14.70
N ALA A 529 -42.15 -1.00 14.87
CA ALA A 529 -43.11 -0.45 13.91
C ALA A 529 -42.49 -0.17 12.53
N ALA A 530 -41.18 0.06 12.45
CA ALA A 530 -40.41 0.20 11.21
C ALA A 530 -40.06 -1.14 10.53
N GLY A 531 -40.45 -2.28 11.11
CA GLY A 531 -40.29 -3.61 10.50
C GLY A 531 -39.12 -4.45 11.02
N PHE A 532 -38.38 -3.98 12.03
CA PHE A 532 -37.33 -4.77 12.67
C PHE A 532 -37.89 -5.64 13.81
N PRO A 533 -37.26 -6.79 14.14
CA PRO A 533 -37.72 -7.63 15.25
C PRO A 533 -37.64 -6.93 16.61
N ASP A 534 -36.56 -6.20 16.87
CA ASP A 534 -36.35 -5.40 18.07
C ASP A 534 -35.21 -4.37 17.86
N LEU A 535 -34.81 -3.65 18.91
CA LEU A 535 -33.59 -2.83 18.96
C LEU A 535 -32.69 -3.33 20.10
N HIS A 536 -31.40 -3.54 19.84
CA HIS A 536 -30.39 -3.84 20.87
C HIS A 536 -29.68 -2.55 21.27
N VAL A 537 -29.92 -2.06 22.49
CA VAL A 537 -29.28 -0.84 23.01
C VAL A 537 -28.08 -1.21 23.87
N CYS A 538 -26.92 -0.66 23.51
CA CYS A 538 -25.67 -0.84 24.23
C CYS A 538 -25.23 0.49 24.85
N MET A 539 -25.04 0.56 26.16
CA MET A 539 -24.47 1.77 26.78
C MET A 539 -22.94 1.72 26.79
N ALA A 540 -22.27 2.86 26.59
CA ALA A 540 -20.83 2.94 26.84
C ALA A 540 -20.56 2.96 28.36
N GLU A 541 -19.50 2.27 28.80
CA GLU A 541 -19.02 2.31 30.19
C GLU A 541 -18.16 3.55 30.42
N SER A 542 -18.83 4.70 30.40
CA SER A 542 -18.25 6.02 30.65
C SER A 542 -18.75 6.56 31.99
N PHE A 543 -18.01 7.50 32.60
CA PHE A 543 -18.42 8.23 33.81
C PHE A 543 -18.84 7.37 35.03
N GLY A 544 -18.28 6.16 35.17
CA GLY A 544 -18.58 5.26 36.29
C GLY A 544 -19.85 4.42 36.13
N LEU A 545 -20.54 4.52 34.99
CA LEU A 545 -21.73 3.73 34.69
C LEU A 545 -21.32 2.32 34.24
N THR A 546 -21.88 1.28 34.86
CA THR A 546 -21.43 -0.11 34.61
C THR A 546 -22.52 -1.17 34.50
N ASP A 547 -23.74 -0.95 34.99
CA ASP A 547 -24.87 -1.90 34.87
C ASP A 547 -25.92 -1.38 33.88
N PRO A 548 -26.18 -2.09 32.76
CA PRO A 548 -27.16 -1.64 31.76
C PRO A 548 -28.61 -1.78 32.22
N ASN A 549 -28.89 -2.66 33.20
CA ASN A 549 -30.24 -2.91 33.67
C ASN A 549 -30.82 -1.70 34.40
N GLU A 550 -29.98 -0.89 35.06
CA GLU A 550 -30.37 0.35 35.73
C GLU A 550 -30.99 1.36 34.76
N PHE A 551 -30.65 1.26 33.46
CA PHE A 551 -31.05 2.20 32.42
C PHE A 551 -32.01 1.58 31.40
N GLY A 552 -32.33 0.29 31.50
CA GLY A 552 -33.14 -0.43 30.51
C GLY A 552 -32.40 -0.74 29.20
N ALA A 553 -31.07 -0.72 29.21
CA ALA A 553 -30.23 -1.13 28.08
C ALA A 553 -29.98 -2.66 28.11
N ASP A 554 -29.58 -3.22 26.96
CA ASP A 554 -29.40 -4.68 26.78
C ASP A 554 -27.96 -5.14 27.06
N SER A 555 -26.98 -4.25 26.87
CA SER A 555 -25.55 -4.55 27.07
C SER A 555 -24.73 -3.31 27.41
N THR A 556 -23.46 -3.51 27.75
CA THR A 556 -22.47 -2.43 27.86
C THR A 556 -21.32 -2.61 26.85
N CYS A 557 -20.64 -1.52 26.52
CA CYS A 557 -19.38 -1.53 25.79
C CYS A 557 -18.34 -0.75 26.58
N GLN A 558 -17.19 -1.36 26.85
CA GLN A 558 -16.06 -0.62 27.45
C GLN A 558 -15.63 0.53 26.53
N PHE A 559 -15.12 1.62 27.10
CA PHE A 559 -14.74 2.80 26.34
C PHE A 559 -13.46 3.44 26.90
N PRO A 560 -12.31 2.74 26.84
CA PRO A 560 -11.03 3.30 27.32
C PRO A 560 -10.72 4.62 26.59
N PRO A 561 -10.18 5.64 27.29
CA PRO A 561 -9.59 5.56 28.62
C PRO A 561 -10.60 5.70 29.77
N HIS A 562 -11.91 5.78 29.51
CA HIS A 562 -12.88 5.79 30.59
C HIS A 562 -12.92 4.42 31.28
N GLY A 563 -12.93 4.45 32.61
CA GLY A 563 -13.06 3.25 33.43
C GLY A 563 -11.82 2.34 33.46
N VAL A 564 -10.68 2.77 32.89
CA VAL A 564 -9.38 2.08 33.10
C VAL A 564 -8.62 2.69 34.27
N SER A 565 -7.76 1.89 34.89
CA SER A 565 -6.93 2.30 36.04
C SER A 565 -5.46 2.02 35.75
N ALA A 566 -4.59 2.97 36.08
CA ALA A 566 -3.14 2.83 36.08
C ALA A 566 -2.51 3.89 36.99
N ARG A 567 -1.29 3.62 37.45
CA ARG A 567 -0.53 4.57 38.26
C ARG A 567 -0.09 5.78 37.43
N GLU A 568 -0.04 6.92 38.09
CA GLU A 568 0.60 8.13 37.57
C GLU A 568 2.13 7.98 37.67
N ILE A 569 2.85 8.29 36.59
CA ILE A 569 4.30 8.09 36.44
C ILE A 569 5.06 9.38 36.10
N ASN A 570 4.46 10.55 36.29
CA ASN A 570 5.08 11.87 36.04
C ASN A 570 6.48 11.97 36.65
N THR A 571 6.72 11.44 37.84
CA THR A 571 8.02 11.54 38.54
C THR A 571 9.13 10.67 37.92
N THR A 572 8.79 9.74 37.04
CA THR A 572 9.75 8.78 36.43
C THR A 572 10.07 9.09 34.97
N VAL A 573 9.24 9.93 34.33
CA VAL A 573 9.44 10.34 32.94
C VAL A 573 10.50 11.45 32.88
N ALA A 574 11.49 11.27 32.02
CA ALA A 574 12.61 12.20 31.91
C ALA A 574 12.21 13.50 31.18
N ASN A 575 12.83 14.60 31.59
CA ASN A 575 12.80 15.89 30.87
C ASN A 575 11.38 16.44 30.59
N ILE A 576 10.44 16.30 31.53
CA ILE A 576 9.14 16.94 31.44
C ILE A 576 9.29 18.47 31.44
N ASP A 577 8.59 19.14 30.51
CA ASP A 577 8.45 20.60 30.44
C ASP A 577 7.99 21.14 31.80
N LYS A 578 8.68 22.16 32.31
CA LYS A 578 8.44 22.75 33.64
C LYS A 578 7.01 23.23 33.89
N GLY A 579 6.21 23.46 32.86
CA GLY A 579 4.80 23.87 32.98
C GLY A 579 3.79 22.79 32.66
N PHE A 580 4.19 21.52 32.50
CA PHE A 580 3.25 20.44 32.23
C PHE A 580 2.41 20.14 33.48
N GLU A 581 1.09 20.28 33.36
CA GLU A 581 0.10 20.11 34.43
C GLU A 581 -0.70 18.81 34.26
N GLY A 582 -0.60 18.20 33.08
CA GLY A 582 -1.26 16.94 32.76
C GLY A 582 -0.70 15.74 33.51
N LYS A 583 -1.46 14.64 33.46
CA LYS A 583 -1.09 13.37 34.09
C LYS A 583 -0.58 12.37 33.05
N ILE A 584 0.52 11.71 33.38
CA ILE A 584 1.13 10.65 32.58
C ILE A 584 0.88 9.33 33.31
N TYR A 585 0.17 8.40 32.68
CA TYR A 585 -0.17 7.09 33.23
C TYR A 585 0.62 5.98 32.54
N ASP A 586 0.85 4.86 33.23
CA ASP A 586 1.54 3.69 32.66
C ASP A 586 0.56 2.81 31.84
N TYR A 587 0.71 2.81 30.51
CA TYR A 587 -0.15 2.03 29.61
C TYR A 587 -0.04 0.51 29.83
N ILE A 588 1.14 0.01 30.24
CA ILE A 588 1.33 -1.43 30.49
C ILE A 588 0.44 -1.88 31.65
N GLU A 589 0.30 -1.03 32.66
CA GLU A 589 -0.56 -1.31 33.82
C GLU A 589 -2.04 -1.27 33.45
N VAL A 590 -2.46 -0.37 32.55
CA VAL A 590 -3.82 -0.38 31.98
C VAL A 590 -4.13 -1.73 31.37
N ALA A 591 -3.28 -2.20 30.45
CA ALA A 591 -3.47 -3.50 29.80
C ALA A 591 -3.52 -4.64 30.84
N ALA A 592 -2.62 -4.64 31.83
CA ALA A 592 -2.59 -5.65 32.89
C ALA A 592 -3.87 -5.65 33.75
N ASN A 593 -4.40 -4.48 34.07
CA ASN A 593 -5.62 -4.33 34.87
C ASN A 593 -6.85 -4.77 34.08
N GLU A 594 -6.93 -4.43 32.79
CA GLU A 594 -8.05 -4.83 31.94
C GLU A 594 -8.04 -6.33 31.60
N VAL A 595 -6.86 -6.95 31.50
CA VAL A 595 -6.72 -8.42 31.39
C VAL A 595 -7.31 -9.12 32.64
N ARG A 596 -7.09 -8.56 33.83
CA ARG A 596 -7.62 -9.09 35.10
C ARG A 596 -9.07 -8.69 35.40
N ARG A 597 -9.62 -7.73 34.65
CA ARG A 597 -10.93 -7.17 34.98
C ARG A 597 -12.00 -8.25 34.97
N PRO A 598 -12.71 -8.46 36.10
CA PRO A 598 -13.74 -9.48 36.20
C PRO A 598 -14.85 -9.30 35.16
N ASP A 599 -15.39 -10.42 34.71
CA ASP A 599 -16.58 -10.44 33.86
C ASP A 599 -17.80 -9.99 34.67
N PRO A 600 -18.65 -9.12 34.11
CA PRO A 600 -19.90 -8.73 34.75
C PRO A 600 -20.97 -9.80 34.55
N ALA A 601 -22.11 -9.64 35.24
CA ALA A 601 -23.25 -10.55 35.09
C ALA A 601 -24.07 -10.33 33.80
N HIS A 602 -23.86 -9.21 33.10
CA HIS A 602 -24.53 -8.85 31.85
C HIS A 602 -23.61 -8.98 30.63
N THR A 603 -24.16 -8.83 29.42
CA THR A 603 -23.35 -8.82 28.19
C THR A 603 -22.50 -7.55 28.14
N ARG A 604 -21.17 -7.70 28.18
CA ARG A 604 -20.20 -6.61 28.02
C ARG A 604 -19.36 -6.84 26.77
N PHE A 605 -19.45 -5.93 25.82
CA PHE A 605 -18.50 -5.83 24.72
C PHE A 605 -17.21 -5.18 25.24
N ARG A 606 -16.10 -5.90 25.09
CA ARG A 606 -14.80 -5.45 25.59
C ARG A 606 -14.15 -4.50 24.58
N CYS A 607 -13.35 -3.57 25.05
CA CYS A 607 -12.71 -2.56 24.20
C CYS A 607 -11.26 -2.32 24.61
N ALA A 608 -10.35 -2.31 23.62
CA ALA A 608 -8.96 -1.89 23.80
C ALA A 608 -8.70 -0.54 23.11
N MET A 609 -7.62 0.15 23.51
CA MET A 609 -7.12 1.33 22.80
C MET A 609 -5.65 1.15 22.42
N PRO A 610 -5.18 1.47 21.20
CA PRO A 610 -3.78 1.30 20.81
C PRO A 610 -2.82 2.19 21.61
N SER A 611 -3.27 3.40 21.93
CA SER A 611 -2.57 4.41 22.73
C SER A 611 -3.57 5.50 23.14
N TRP A 612 -3.12 6.46 23.96
CA TRP A 612 -3.92 7.63 24.30
C TRP A 612 -3.05 8.82 24.71
N ASP A 613 -3.34 9.98 24.13
CA ASP A 613 -2.67 11.26 24.33
C ASP A 613 -3.54 12.41 23.78
N ASN A 614 -4.15 13.20 24.66
CA ASN A 614 -4.97 14.35 24.25
C ASN A 614 -4.24 15.71 24.39
N THR A 615 -2.90 15.70 24.41
CA THR A 615 -2.12 16.95 24.45
C THR A 615 -2.24 17.78 23.18
N SER A 616 -2.66 17.19 22.05
CA SER A 616 -2.98 17.96 20.84
C SER A 616 -4.16 18.93 21.06
N ARG A 617 -5.11 18.55 21.92
CA ARG A 617 -6.30 19.36 22.27
C ARG A 617 -6.09 20.22 23.50
N LYS A 618 -5.31 19.75 24.48
CA LYS A 618 -5.17 20.38 25.82
C LYS A 618 -3.79 20.95 26.13
N GLY A 619 -2.83 20.80 25.21
CA GLY A 619 -1.46 21.24 25.40
C GLY A 619 -0.86 20.69 26.70
N LYS A 620 -0.35 21.59 27.55
CA LYS A 620 0.30 21.26 28.83
C LYS A 620 -0.65 20.63 29.87
N ALA A 621 -1.96 20.73 29.69
CA ALA A 621 -2.96 20.13 30.57
C ALA A 621 -3.50 18.78 30.04
N GLY A 622 -2.94 18.26 28.95
CA GLY A 622 -3.35 16.97 28.38
C GLY A 622 -2.83 15.78 29.18
N ASN A 623 -3.60 14.70 29.21
CA ASN A 623 -3.21 13.44 29.83
C ASN A 623 -2.66 12.48 28.77
N VAL A 624 -1.67 11.68 29.17
CA VAL A 624 -0.95 10.74 28.29
C VAL A 624 -0.86 9.37 28.93
N PHE A 625 -1.10 8.31 28.16
CA PHE A 625 -0.77 6.94 28.57
C PHE A 625 0.56 6.56 27.92
N HIS A 626 1.64 6.69 28.70
CA HIS A 626 3.01 6.46 28.26
C HIS A 626 3.35 4.96 28.25
N ASN A 627 4.43 4.58 27.58
CA ASN A 627 4.82 3.18 27.31
C ASN A 627 3.84 2.38 26.43
N ALA A 628 2.89 3.03 25.76
CA ALA A 628 2.06 2.40 24.76
C ALA A 628 2.92 1.89 23.59
N SER A 629 2.65 0.66 23.13
CA SER A 629 3.34 0.05 21.99
C SER A 629 2.43 -0.97 21.30
N PRO A 630 2.62 -1.21 19.99
CA PRO A 630 1.84 -2.20 19.25
C PRO A 630 1.85 -3.59 19.91
N GLU A 631 2.95 -3.95 20.57
CA GLU A 631 3.10 -5.25 21.23
C GLU A 631 2.23 -5.41 22.48
N VAL A 632 2.16 -4.35 23.30
CA VAL A 632 1.32 -4.33 24.50
C VAL A 632 -0.14 -4.26 24.10
N PHE A 633 -0.44 -3.49 23.05
CA PHE A 633 -1.77 -3.44 22.45
C PHE A 633 -2.20 -4.82 21.90
N GLU A 634 -1.32 -5.53 21.16
CA GLU A 634 -1.58 -6.89 20.69
C GLU A 634 -1.87 -7.84 21.85
N ALA A 635 -1.09 -7.77 22.93
CA ALA A 635 -1.28 -8.62 24.10
C ALA A 635 -2.64 -8.37 24.75
N TRP A 636 -3.00 -7.10 24.95
CA TRP A 636 -4.30 -6.72 25.50
C TRP A 636 -5.44 -7.20 24.59
N LEU A 637 -5.36 -6.89 23.30
CA LEU A 637 -6.41 -7.23 22.33
C LEU A 637 -6.59 -8.75 22.17
N SER A 638 -5.50 -9.52 22.18
CA SER A 638 -5.55 -11.00 22.09
C SER A 638 -6.34 -11.59 23.25
N VAL A 639 -6.13 -11.09 24.46
CA VAL A 639 -6.90 -11.48 25.65
C VAL A 639 -8.37 -11.11 25.50
N LEU A 640 -8.69 -9.91 25.00
CA LEU A 640 -10.10 -9.51 24.81
C LEU A 640 -10.79 -10.39 23.77
N CYS A 641 -10.11 -10.75 22.68
CA CYS A 641 -10.65 -11.63 21.65
C CYS A 641 -10.88 -13.05 22.18
N ALA A 642 -9.92 -13.58 22.95
CA ALA A 642 -10.07 -14.85 23.67
C ALA A 642 -11.31 -14.85 24.57
N LYS A 643 -11.45 -13.83 25.44
CA LYS A 643 -12.63 -13.70 26.32
C LYS A 643 -13.94 -13.58 25.53
N ALA A 644 -13.96 -12.77 24.47
CA ALA A 644 -15.16 -12.66 23.62
C ALA A 644 -15.55 -14.00 23.00
N LYS A 645 -14.58 -14.81 22.55
CA LYS A 645 -14.84 -16.14 22.00
C LYS A 645 -15.38 -17.12 23.04
N ARG A 646 -14.85 -17.06 24.26
CA ARG A 646 -15.24 -17.89 25.41
C ARG A 646 -16.62 -17.52 25.96
N ASP A 647 -16.89 -16.22 26.13
CA ASP A 647 -17.98 -15.71 26.96
C ASP A 647 -19.19 -15.24 26.16
N LEU A 648 -19.01 -14.84 24.89
CA LEU A 648 -20.10 -14.33 24.07
C LEU A 648 -20.66 -15.40 23.13
N PRO A 649 -21.99 -15.41 22.91
CA PRO A 649 -22.62 -16.36 22.00
C PRO A 649 -22.20 -16.11 20.56
N SER A 650 -22.22 -17.18 19.75
CA SER A 650 -22.00 -17.11 18.30
C SER A 650 -22.89 -16.03 17.66
N GLY A 651 -22.35 -15.27 16.71
CA GLY A 651 -23.01 -14.11 16.10
C GLY A 651 -22.98 -12.81 16.91
N LYS A 652 -22.62 -12.84 18.21
CA LYS A 652 -22.47 -11.64 19.07
C LYS A 652 -21.05 -11.43 19.60
N ARG A 653 -20.05 -12.14 19.07
CA ARG A 653 -18.64 -12.06 19.48
C ARG A 653 -17.97 -10.78 18.98
N LEU A 654 -18.40 -9.62 19.47
CA LEU A 654 -17.81 -8.33 19.13
C LEU A 654 -16.74 -7.94 20.15
N VAL A 655 -15.62 -7.43 19.65
CA VAL A 655 -14.61 -6.71 20.44
C VAL A 655 -14.41 -5.34 19.80
N PHE A 656 -14.39 -4.29 20.61
CA PHE A 656 -14.25 -2.93 20.14
C PHE A 656 -12.78 -2.46 20.23
N VAL A 657 -12.42 -1.50 19.40
CA VAL A 657 -11.16 -0.76 19.50
C VAL A 657 -11.46 0.73 19.47
N ASN A 658 -10.96 1.46 20.45
CA ASN A 658 -10.92 2.93 20.43
C ASN A 658 -9.53 3.38 19.95
N ALA A 659 -9.34 3.73 18.69
CA ALA A 659 -10.31 3.86 17.59
C ALA A 659 -9.62 3.57 16.24
N TRP A 660 -10.38 3.67 15.14
CA TRP A 660 -9.84 3.72 13.79
C TRP A 660 -8.95 4.97 13.62
N ASN A 661 -9.52 6.16 13.84
CA ASN A 661 -8.93 7.44 13.43
C ASN A 661 -9.03 8.56 14.48
N GLU A 662 -9.02 8.28 15.79
CA GLU A 662 -9.05 9.33 16.82
C GLU A 662 -7.67 10.00 17.01
N TRP A 663 -7.20 10.73 15.98
CA TRP A 663 -5.87 11.35 15.94
C TRP A 663 -5.65 12.41 17.03
N GLY A 664 -6.69 13.18 17.37
CA GLY A 664 -6.63 14.22 18.40
C GLY A 664 -6.37 13.68 19.80
N GLU A 665 -6.64 12.40 20.04
CA GLU A 665 -6.39 11.71 21.31
C GLU A 665 -5.33 10.63 21.18
N GLY A 666 -4.60 10.59 20.05
CA GLY A 666 -3.55 9.60 19.80
C GLY A 666 -4.06 8.15 19.84
N ALA A 667 -5.35 7.91 19.66
CA ALA A 667 -6.01 6.63 19.84
C ALA A 667 -6.47 6.08 18.48
N TYR A 668 -5.53 5.83 17.58
CA TYR A 668 -5.82 5.45 16.20
C TYR A 668 -5.13 4.13 15.80
N LEU A 669 -5.82 3.36 14.95
CA LEU A 669 -5.27 2.22 14.23
C LEU A 669 -4.64 2.64 12.91
N GLU A 670 -5.01 3.81 12.39
CA GLU A 670 -4.49 4.30 11.12
C GLU A 670 -2.95 4.37 11.09
N PRO A 671 -2.34 4.18 9.92
CA PRO A 671 -0.88 4.20 9.80
C PRO A 671 -0.29 5.57 10.10
N ASP A 672 0.73 5.61 10.96
CA ASP A 672 1.53 6.81 11.22
C ASP A 672 2.98 6.63 10.76
N ARG A 673 3.80 7.66 10.93
CA ARG A 673 5.22 7.65 10.57
C ARG A 673 6.09 6.85 11.54
N LEU A 674 5.68 6.71 12.80
CA LEU A 674 6.49 6.06 13.86
C LEU A 674 6.33 4.54 13.84
N ASN A 675 5.09 4.07 13.80
CA ASN A 675 4.65 2.70 13.91
C ASN A 675 4.25 2.09 12.55
N GLY A 676 3.99 2.91 11.52
CA GLY A 676 3.49 2.39 10.24
C GLY A 676 2.26 1.51 10.45
N HIS A 677 2.29 0.29 9.93
CA HIS A 677 1.20 -0.68 10.08
C HIS A 677 1.26 -1.55 11.33
N ARG A 678 2.12 -1.26 12.31
CA ARG A 678 2.31 -2.16 13.47
C ARG A 678 1.05 -2.32 14.33
N ASN A 679 0.23 -1.28 14.51
CA ASN A 679 -1.05 -1.40 15.21
C ASN A 679 -2.05 -2.28 14.45
N LEU A 680 -2.09 -2.17 13.12
CA LEU A 680 -2.91 -3.03 12.27
C LEU A 680 -2.41 -4.49 12.25
N LYS A 681 -1.09 -4.69 12.26
CA LYS A 681 -0.48 -6.03 12.41
C LYS A 681 -0.83 -6.65 13.76
N ALA A 682 -0.81 -5.87 14.83
CA ALA A 682 -1.25 -6.29 16.16
C ALA A 682 -2.72 -6.74 16.14
N VAL A 683 -3.60 -6.01 15.43
CA VAL A 683 -5.00 -6.43 15.21
C VAL A 683 -5.06 -7.80 14.52
N ARG A 684 -4.38 -7.96 13.39
CA ARG A 684 -4.38 -9.23 12.63
C ARG A 684 -3.84 -10.38 13.47
N ALA A 685 -2.77 -10.14 14.22
CA ALA A 685 -2.14 -11.13 15.08
C ALA A 685 -3.06 -11.54 16.24
N ALA A 686 -3.72 -10.59 16.89
CA ALA A 686 -4.68 -10.84 17.98
C ALA A 686 -5.87 -11.71 17.55
N LEU A 687 -6.27 -11.63 16.28
CA LEU A 687 -7.31 -12.46 15.70
C LEU A 687 -6.86 -13.89 15.32
N THR A 688 -5.57 -14.22 15.43
CA THR A 688 -5.10 -15.57 15.15
C THR A 688 -5.50 -16.55 16.25
N THR A 689 -5.88 -17.77 15.87
CA THR A 689 -6.22 -18.83 16.83
C THR A 689 -5.05 -19.13 17.78
N SER A 690 -3.82 -19.00 17.31
CA SER A 690 -2.60 -19.14 18.12
C SER A 690 -2.49 -18.15 19.26
N ASN A 691 -2.67 -16.87 18.98
CA ASN A 691 -2.58 -15.85 20.04
C ASN A 691 -3.76 -15.93 21.00
N MET A 692 -4.97 -16.29 20.52
CA MET A 692 -6.11 -16.50 21.39
C MET A 692 -5.88 -17.65 22.38
N LEU A 693 -5.44 -18.84 21.91
CA LEU A 693 -5.21 -20.00 22.79
C LEU A 693 -4.08 -19.76 23.80
N LEU A 694 -2.99 -19.09 23.37
CA LEU A 694 -1.94 -18.69 24.31
C LEU A 694 -2.48 -17.73 25.37
N SER A 695 -3.32 -16.77 24.97
CA SER A 695 -3.94 -15.82 25.89
C SER A 695 -4.86 -16.52 26.89
N GLU A 696 -5.68 -17.48 26.46
CA GLU A 696 -6.57 -18.25 27.33
C GLU A 696 -5.82 -19.06 28.38
N SER A 697 -4.77 -19.80 27.99
CA SER A 697 -3.94 -20.54 28.95
C SER A 697 -3.34 -19.63 30.02
N LEU A 698 -3.04 -18.37 29.69
CA LEU A 698 -2.46 -17.40 30.61
C LEU A 698 -3.52 -16.71 31.48
N ILE A 699 -4.70 -16.44 30.91
CA ILE A 699 -5.88 -15.94 31.66
C ILE A 699 -6.23 -16.93 32.77
N ALA A 700 -6.30 -18.23 32.46
CA ALA A 700 -6.59 -19.26 33.46
C ALA A 700 -5.59 -19.31 34.62
N GLN A 701 -4.32 -18.98 34.36
CA GLN A 701 -3.30 -18.88 35.40
C GLN A 701 -3.52 -17.66 36.29
N ALA A 702 -3.84 -16.52 35.68
CA ALA A 702 -4.14 -15.30 36.40
C ALA A 702 -5.42 -15.44 37.27
N GLU A 703 -6.44 -16.12 36.76
CA GLU A 703 -7.70 -16.38 37.47
C GLU A 703 -7.56 -17.44 38.58
N GLY A 704 -6.61 -18.38 38.45
CA GLY A 704 -6.35 -19.43 39.45
C GLY A 704 -5.38 -19.08 40.57
N ALA A 705 -4.75 -17.89 40.53
CA ALA A 705 -3.83 -17.43 41.56
C ALA A 705 -4.60 -16.90 42.78
N THR A 706 -4.44 -17.54 43.94
CA THR A 706 -5.19 -17.23 45.17
C THR A 706 -4.63 -16.07 46.01
N GLU A 707 -3.63 -15.30 45.52
CA GLU A 707 -3.14 -14.10 46.23
C GLU A 707 -2.88 -12.88 45.32
N PRO A 708 -3.06 -11.65 45.84
CA PRO A 708 -3.01 -10.42 45.06
C PRO A 708 -1.59 -9.85 44.99
N GLU A 709 -0.82 -10.25 43.98
CA GLU A 709 0.38 -9.49 43.60
C GLU A 709 0.21 -8.93 42.19
N ASP A 710 0.03 -7.60 42.10
CA ASP A 710 -0.02 -6.84 40.84
C ASP A 710 1.15 -7.12 39.88
N GLN A 711 2.25 -7.69 40.40
CA GLN A 711 3.40 -8.12 39.63
C GLN A 711 3.08 -9.22 38.61
N ASN A 712 2.17 -10.16 38.90
CA ASN A 712 1.90 -11.29 38.01
C ASN A 712 1.22 -10.88 36.69
N ALA A 713 0.28 -9.93 36.72
CA ALA A 713 -0.41 -9.48 35.51
C ALA A 713 0.44 -8.51 34.67
N MET A 714 1.19 -7.63 35.32
CA MET A 714 2.19 -6.80 34.62
C MET A 714 3.26 -7.70 33.99
N GLN A 715 3.72 -8.73 34.68
CA GLN A 715 4.68 -9.70 34.14
C GLN A 715 4.07 -10.52 33.01
N LEU A 716 2.77 -10.87 33.09
CA LEU A 716 2.04 -11.52 32.02
C LEU A 716 1.99 -10.64 30.76
N VAL A 717 1.50 -9.40 30.88
CA VAL A 717 1.43 -8.47 29.75
C VAL A 717 2.82 -8.15 29.21
N ALA A 718 3.82 -7.98 30.06
CA ALA A 718 5.20 -7.79 29.64
C ALA A 718 5.78 -9.03 28.93
N THR A 719 5.42 -10.24 29.38
CA THR A 719 5.81 -11.50 28.74
C THR A 719 5.16 -11.62 27.37
N LEU A 720 3.84 -11.42 27.27
CA LEU A 720 3.11 -11.41 26.00
C LEU A 720 3.67 -10.35 25.05
N ALA A 721 3.85 -9.12 25.53
CA ALA A 721 4.43 -8.05 24.73
C ALA A 721 5.88 -8.37 24.31
N SER A 722 6.68 -9.02 25.15
CA SER A 722 8.04 -9.47 24.79
C SER A 722 8.02 -10.58 23.73
N VAL A 723 7.09 -11.54 23.86
CA VAL A 723 6.84 -12.59 22.86
C VAL A 723 6.41 -11.94 21.54
N ASN A 724 5.41 -11.07 21.57
CA ASN A 724 4.90 -10.35 20.40
C ASN A 724 5.98 -9.46 19.77
N ARG A 725 6.76 -8.73 20.57
CA ARG A 725 7.91 -7.93 20.10
C ARG A 725 8.88 -8.78 19.32
N ARG A 726 9.24 -9.93 19.88
CA ARG A 726 10.16 -10.86 19.23
C ARG A 726 9.52 -11.43 17.98
N LEU A 727 8.26 -11.87 18.01
CA LEU A 727 7.53 -12.36 16.85
C LEU A 727 7.41 -11.31 15.74
N LEU A 728 7.18 -10.04 16.08
CA LEU A 728 7.10 -8.90 15.15
C LEU A 728 8.49 -8.50 14.65
N GLN A 729 9.53 -8.48 15.48
CA GLN A 729 10.92 -8.30 15.05
C GLN A 729 11.31 -9.41 14.09
N PHE A 730 10.96 -10.66 14.42
CA PHE A 730 11.12 -11.77 13.51
C PHE A 730 10.33 -11.52 12.25
N ALA A 731 9.02 -11.26 12.27
CA ALA A 731 8.21 -10.97 11.07
C ALA A 731 8.73 -9.79 10.22
N THR A 732 9.30 -8.77 10.85
CA THR A 732 9.84 -7.56 10.19
C THR A 732 11.19 -7.85 9.55
N ASP A 733 12.09 -8.53 10.26
CA ASP A 733 13.37 -9.03 9.72
C ASP A 733 13.16 -10.19 8.72
N TYR A 734 12.08 -10.96 8.88
CA TYR A 734 11.64 -12.10 8.07
C TYR A 734 10.94 -11.74 6.78
N SER A 735 10.56 -10.48 6.57
CA SER A 735 10.01 -10.03 5.29
C SER A 735 10.99 -10.24 4.10
N SER A 736 12.20 -10.77 4.39
CA SER A 736 13.26 -11.19 3.49
C SER A 736 13.43 -12.72 3.30
N LEU A 737 12.64 -13.58 3.97
CA LEU A 737 12.85 -15.04 3.91
C LEU A 737 11.65 -15.80 3.29
N PRO A 738 11.89 -16.70 2.32
CA PRO A 738 10.86 -17.59 1.81
C PRO A 738 10.45 -18.63 2.86
N THR A 739 9.28 -19.25 2.67
CA THR A 739 8.79 -20.43 3.42
C THR A 739 9.92 -21.43 3.70
N GLY A 740 10.14 -21.77 4.98
CA GLY A 740 11.25 -22.63 5.43
C GLY A 740 12.31 -21.97 6.33
N GLY A 741 12.05 -20.76 6.86
CA GLY A 741 12.99 -20.03 7.73
C GLY A 741 13.19 -20.61 9.15
N PRO A 742 14.23 -20.17 9.88
CA PRO A 742 14.58 -20.62 11.22
C PRO A 742 13.74 -20.00 12.37
N SER A 743 12.86 -20.78 13.00
CA SER A 743 12.14 -20.50 14.24
C SER A 743 13.07 -20.25 15.43
N PRO A 744 13.15 -19.02 15.93
CA PRO A 744 14.00 -18.64 17.04
C PRO A 744 13.32 -18.91 18.39
N PHE A 745 14.14 -19.16 19.41
CA PHE A 745 13.66 -19.42 20.76
C PHE A 745 13.39 -18.13 21.55
N VAL A 746 12.24 -18.10 22.23
CA VAL A 746 11.83 -17.03 23.15
C VAL A 746 11.84 -17.56 24.59
N PRO A 747 12.57 -16.93 25.53
CA PRO A 747 12.53 -17.33 26.92
C PRO A 747 11.17 -17.02 27.54
N ILE A 748 10.65 -17.96 28.32
CA ILE A 748 9.45 -17.83 29.15
C ILE A 748 9.78 -18.27 30.59
N PRO A 749 9.29 -17.57 31.63
CA PRO A 749 9.48 -18.01 33.00
C PRO A 749 8.93 -19.43 33.23
N LYS A 750 9.63 -20.26 33.99
CA LYS A 750 9.09 -21.58 34.36
C LYS A 750 7.80 -21.44 35.15
N GLY A 751 6.77 -22.20 34.78
CA GLY A 751 5.44 -22.15 35.40
C GLY A 751 4.46 -21.18 34.74
N SER A 752 4.91 -20.32 33.83
CA SER A 752 4.05 -19.35 33.13
C SER A 752 3.13 -19.95 32.07
N ILE A 753 3.13 -21.27 31.86
CA ILE A 753 2.17 -21.97 30.99
C ILE A 753 1.69 -23.22 31.72
N ARG A 754 0.38 -23.45 31.75
CA ARG A 754 -0.21 -24.66 32.36
C ARG A 754 -0.12 -25.80 31.37
N LEU A 755 0.74 -26.77 31.68
CA LEU A 755 1.01 -27.91 30.80
C LEU A 755 0.25 -29.14 31.27
N GLN A 756 -0.47 -29.79 30.36
CA GLN A 756 -1.15 -31.06 30.60
C GLN A 756 -0.47 -32.18 29.81
N LYS A 757 -0.30 -33.35 30.44
CA LYS A 757 0.18 -34.55 29.73
C LYS A 757 -1.02 -35.33 29.22
N VAL A 758 -0.99 -35.74 27.96
CA VAL A 758 -2.00 -36.62 27.36
C VAL A 758 -1.45 -38.04 27.30
N GLU A 759 -2.17 -38.99 27.88
CA GLU A 759 -1.83 -40.41 27.79
C GLU A 759 -1.85 -40.87 26.33
N ASN A 760 -0.91 -41.72 25.94
CA ASN A 760 -0.75 -42.19 24.56
C ASN A 760 -0.53 -41.09 23.51
N SER A 761 -0.04 -39.90 23.92
CA SER A 761 0.53 -38.92 22.99
C SER A 761 1.93 -39.31 22.58
N PHE A 762 2.27 -39.08 21.31
CA PHE A 762 3.56 -39.45 20.74
C PHE A 762 4.10 -38.33 19.86
N CYS A 763 5.40 -38.05 19.99
CA CYS A 763 6.13 -37.25 19.03
C CYS A 763 7.36 -38.03 18.56
N ASN A 764 7.54 -38.12 17.25
CA ASN A 764 8.75 -38.67 16.66
C ASN A 764 9.48 -37.59 15.85
N VAL A 765 10.81 -37.58 15.95
CA VAL A 765 11.66 -36.75 15.10
C VAL A 765 12.27 -37.66 14.04
N ASP A 766 11.88 -37.45 12.79
CA ASP A 766 12.31 -38.28 11.66
C ASP A 766 13.73 -37.92 11.23
N SER A 767 14.02 -36.61 11.13
CA SER A 767 15.32 -36.12 10.70
C SER A 767 15.76 -34.83 11.38
N LEU A 768 17.07 -34.72 11.58
CA LEU A 768 17.76 -33.51 12.01
C LEU A 768 18.71 -33.08 10.88
N ASN A 769 18.59 -31.83 10.41
CA ASN A 769 19.29 -31.30 9.24
C ASN A 769 19.20 -32.22 8.01
N GLY A 770 18.02 -32.84 7.79
CA GLY A 770 17.76 -33.76 6.68
C GLY A 770 18.37 -35.16 6.84
N ARG A 771 19.00 -35.47 7.99
CA ARG A 771 19.57 -36.79 8.30
C ARG A 771 18.70 -37.54 9.29
N ARG A 772 18.46 -38.83 9.05
CA ARG A 772 17.67 -39.69 9.94
C ARG A 772 18.27 -39.69 11.35
N VAL A 773 17.41 -39.52 12.35
CA VAL A 773 17.84 -39.52 13.76
C VAL A 773 18.34 -40.91 14.15
N THR A 774 19.60 -40.99 14.57
CA THR A 774 20.24 -42.20 15.10
C THR A 774 20.79 -41.99 16.52
N ASN A 775 21.12 -40.74 16.86
CA ASN A 775 21.49 -40.32 18.20
C ASN A 775 20.42 -39.38 18.78
N HIS A 776 20.11 -39.57 20.06
CA HIS A 776 19.09 -38.81 20.78
C HIS A 776 19.68 -37.60 21.53
N GLU A 777 21.01 -37.55 21.66
CA GLU A 777 21.74 -36.40 22.19
C GLU A 777 22.39 -35.63 21.04
N VAL A 778 22.12 -34.32 21.00
CA VAL A 778 22.59 -33.44 19.92
C VAL A 778 23.24 -32.21 20.52
N THR A 779 24.53 -32.04 20.25
CA THR A 779 25.26 -30.84 20.67
C THR A 779 25.10 -29.75 19.63
N ILE A 780 24.69 -28.56 20.07
CA ILE A 780 24.49 -27.37 19.24
C ILE A 780 25.36 -26.26 19.81
N VAL A 781 26.15 -25.60 18.95
CA VAL A 781 26.89 -24.39 19.33
C VAL A 781 25.97 -23.18 19.16
N ARG A 782 25.99 -22.24 20.11
CA ARG A 782 25.22 -20.98 19.96
C ARG A 782 25.51 -20.29 18.62
N GLY A 783 24.43 -19.96 17.89
CA GLY A 783 24.49 -19.40 16.54
C GLY A 783 24.36 -20.43 15.40
N GLN A 784 24.35 -21.74 15.70
CA GLN A 784 23.97 -22.77 14.73
C GLN A 784 22.45 -22.91 14.65
N LYS A 785 21.97 -23.26 13.46
CA LYS A 785 20.57 -23.60 13.18
C LYS A 785 20.40 -25.12 13.13
N LEU A 786 19.24 -25.61 13.57
CA LEU A 786 18.89 -27.03 13.52
C LEU A 786 17.58 -27.23 12.77
N GLY A 787 17.65 -27.75 11.54
CA GLY A 787 16.49 -28.31 10.87
C GLY A 787 15.96 -29.51 11.65
N VAL A 788 14.69 -29.51 11.97
CA VAL A 788 13.97 -30.61 12.64
C VAL A 788 12.75 -30.94 11.78
N SER A 789 12.55 -32.22 11.53
CA SER A 789 11.33 -32.71 10.90
C SER A 789 10.86 -33.96 11.61
N GLY A 790 9.55 -34.13 11.72
CA GLY A 790 8.96 -35.21 12.48
C GLY A 790 7.46 -35.19 12.37
N TRP A 791 6.81 -35.85 13.32
CA TRP A 791 5.36 -35.85 13.45
C TRP A 791 4.94 -35.95 14.91
N VAL A 792 3.75 -35.44 15.20
CA VAL A 792 3.13 -35.46 16.51
C VAL A 792 1.70 -36.00 16.42
N ARG A 793 1.32 -36.82 17.41
CA ARG A 793 -0.03 -37.34 17.61
C ARG A 793 -0.47 -37.05 19.04
N VAL A 794 -1.65 -36.46 19.16
CA VAL A 794 -2.33 -36.26 20.44
C VAL A 794 -3.74 -36.86 20.32
N PRO A 795 -4.03 -37.99 20.97
CA PRO A 795 -5.32 -38.65 20.86
C PRO A 795 -6.48 -37.72 21.22
N GLY A 796 -7.56 -37.76 20.43
CA GLY A 796 -8.76 -36.95 20.66
C GLY A 796 -8.59 -35.44 20.42
N VAL A 797 -7.44 -34.99 19.91
CA VAL A 797 -7.21 -33.59 19.50
C VAL A 797 -7.17 -33.53 17.98
N ASN A 798 -8.13 -32.81 17.40
CA ASN A 798 -8.12 -32.58 15.96
C ASN A 798 -7.07 -31.52 15.59
N LEU A 799 -5.88 -31.98 15.25
CA LEU A 799 -4.70 -31.19 14.88
C LEU A 799 -4.84 -30.49 13.50
N ILE A 800 -5.97 -29.86 13.19
CA ILE A 800 -6.16 -29.10 11.95
C ILE A 800 -5.03 -28.07 11.72
N GLU A 801 -4.83 -27.64 10.47
CA GLU A 801 -3.79 -26.69 10.08
C GLU A 801 -3.81 -25.36 10.85
N SER A 802 -4.91 -25.00 11.53
CA SER A 802 -5.04 -23.79 12.35
C SER A 802 -4.69 -23.96 13.84
N LEU A 803 -4.40 -25.18 14.31
CA LEU A 803 -4.19 -25.45 15.74
C LEU A 803 -2.73 -25.22 16.14
N PRO A 804 -2.36 -24.35 17.08
CA PRO A 804 -0.96 -23.93 17.26
C PRO A 804 -0.08 -25.06 17.79
N VAL A 805 1.12 -25.21 17.21
CA VAL A 805 2.13 -26.16 17.69
C VAL A 805 3.45 -25.42 17.88
N PHE A 806 4.10 -25.62 19.02
CA PHE A 806 5.38 -25.01 19.35
C PHE A 806 6.42 -26.06 19.74
N VAL A 807 7.69 -25.77 19.51
CA VAL A 807 8.80 -26.47 20.16
C VAL A 807 9.09 -25.77 21.48
N ARG A 808 9.18 -26.54 22.56
CA ARG A 808 9.64 -26.07 23.87
C ARG A 808 10.97 -26.73 24.23
N LEU A 809 11.90 -25.93 24.74
CA LEU A 809 13.10 -26.41 25.43
C LEU A 809 12.88 -26.30 26.94
N SER A 810 12.90 -27.45 27.62
CA SER A 810 12.82 -27.53 29.08
C SER A 810 14.20 -27.94 29.64
N GLY A 811 14.82 -27.06 30.43
CA GLY A 811 16.15 -27.27 31.04
C GLY A 811 16.14 -26.96 32.54
N SER A 812 17.31 -26.99 33.20
CA SER A 812 17.43 -26.79 34.66
C SER A 812 17.34 -25.33 35.13
N GLY A 813 17.63 -24.33 34.28
CA GLY A 813 17.57 -22.89 34.64
C GLY A 813 16.15 -22.32 34.83
N ASP A 814 16.03 -21.04 35.20
CA ASP A 814 14.74 -20.42 35.59
C ASP A 814 13.74 -20.18 34.44
N HIS A 815 14.19 -20.34 33.19
CA HIS A 815 13.40 -20.12 32.00
C HIS A 815 13.26 -21.40 31.18
N ALA A 816 12.08 -21.61 30.59
CA ALA A 816 11.92 -22.47 29.42
C ALA A 816 12.02 -21.62 28.15
N PHE A 817 12.21 -22.25 26.99
CA PHE A 817 12.24 -21.51 25.72
C PHE A 817 11.21 -22.08 24.76
N ILE A 818 10.52 -21.24 24.00
CA ILE A 818 9.51 -21.66 23.01
C ILE A 818 9.83 -21.11 21.62
N ALA A 819 9.54 -21.89 20.58
CA ALA A 819 9.68 -21.51 19.18
C ALA A 819 8.48 -22.05 18.38
N SER A 820 7.94 -21.26 17.46
CA SER A 820 6.76 -21.64 16.68
C SER A 820 7.08 -22.66 15.58
N ILE A 821 6.13 -23.55 15.30
CA ILE A 821 6.17 -24.46 14.15
C ILE A 821 5.17 -23.96 13.11
N TYR A 822 5.68 -23.55 11.95
CA TYR A 822 4.89 -22.95 10.87
C TYR A 822 4.57 -23.92 9.74
N ASP A 823 5.48 -24.85 9.42
CA ASP A 823 5.33 -25.80 8.32
C ASP A 823 4.80 -27.12 8.89
N ARG A 824 3.55 -27.43 8.54
CA ARG A 824 2.84 -28.64 8.95
C ARG A 824 2.14 -29.24 7.77
N GLU A 825 2.16 -30.56 7.74
CA GLU A 825 1.51 -31.34 6.70
C GLU A 825 0.85 -32.56 7.34
N THR A 826 -0.24 -33.03 6.74
CA THR A 826 -0.87 -34.27 7.20
C THR A 826 0.02 -35.45 6.80
N ARG A 827 0.39 -36.32 7.76
CA ARG A 827 1.26 -37.48 7.50
C ARG A 827 0.43 -38.73 7.26
N GLN A 828 -0.09 -38.87 6.04
CA GLN A 828 -0.94 -40.00 5.65
C GLN A 828 -0.26 -41.37 5.83
N ASP A 829 1.04 -41.44 5.63
CA ASP A 829 1.87 -42.63 5.84
C ASP A 829 1.90 -43.08 7.31
N VAL A 830 1.87 -42.14 8.25
CA VAL A 830 1.80 -42.42 9.67
C VAL A 830 0.35 -42.64 10.12
N GLN A 831 -0.59 -41.86 9.57
CA GLN A 831 -2.01 -41.98 9.83
C GLN A 831 -2.53 -43.40 9.56
N ALA A 832 -2.08 -44.03 8.47
CA ALA A 832 -2.48 -45.40 8.11
C ALA A 832 -2.06 -46.48 9.13
N TYR A 833 -1.07 -46.18 9.99
CA TYR A 833 -0.62 -47.09 11.04
C TYR A 833 -1.55 -47.06 12.28
N TYR A 834 -2.30 -45.98 12.47
CA TYR A 834 -3.21 -45.80 13.60
C TYR A 834 -4.66 -46.06 13.17
N SER A 835 -5.36 -46.91 13.92
CA SER A 835 -6.67 -47.46 13.51
C SER A 835 -7.86 -46.54 13.81
N ASP A 836 -7.67 -45.43 14.53
CA ASP A 836 -8.74 -44.50 14.89
C ASP A 836 -8.84 -43.37 13.83
N PRO A 837 -9.96 -43.27 13.09
CA PRO A 837 -10.15 -42.22 12.10
C PRO A 837 -10.26 -40.80 12.69
N ASN A 838 -10.42 -40.65 14.02
CA ASN A 838 -10.45 -39.35 14.70
C ASN A 838 -9.07 -38.91 15.23
N ASP A 839 -8.06 -39.77 15.16
CA ASP A 839 -6.70 -39.43 15.57
C ASP A 839 -5.95 -38.78 14.41
N HIS A 840 -5.86 -37.46 14.36
CA HIS A 840 -5.12 -36.79 13.30
C HIS A 840 -3.62 -36.76 13.62
N VAL A 841 -2.78 -37.29 12.72
CA VAL A 841 -1.32 -37.23 12.83
C VAL A 841 -0.75 -36.17 11.90
N HIS A 842 -0.05 -35.20 12.48
CA HIS A 842 0.53 -34.09 11.73
C HIS A 842 2.05 -34.14 11.75
N GLY A 843 2.61 -34.08 10.54
CA GLY A 843 4.01 -33.81 10.31
C GLY A 843 4.33 -32.36 10.61
N PHE A 844 5.55 -32.13 11.06
CA PHE A 844 6.10 -30.80 11.20
C PHE A 844 7.48 -30.72 10.58
N ARG A 845 7.80 -29.55 10.05
CA ARG A 845 9.16 -29.15 9.68
C ARG A 845 9.44 -27.78 10.27
N CYS A 846 10.59 -27.62 10.88
CA CYS A 846 11.06 -26.31 11.33
C CYS A 846 12.57 -26.26 11.24
N SER A 847 13.13 -25.07 11.05
CA SER A 847 14.53 -24.82 11.37
C SER A 847 14.54 -24.10 12.71
N LEU A 848 15.38 -24.48 13.66
CA LEU A 848 15.42 -23.88 15.00
C LEU A 848 16.68 -23.02 15.15
N ASP A 849 16.54 -21.83 15.72
CA ASP A 849 17.66 -20.91 16.01
C ASP A 849 17.88 -20.78 17.52
N PHE A 850 19.10 -21.09 17.95
CA PHE A 850 19.50 -21.18 19.37
C PHE A 850 20.27 -19.95 19.86
N PHE A 851 20.39 -18.88 19.08
CA PHE A 851 21.19 -17.71 19.44
C PHE A 851 20.82 -17.12 20.82
N SER A 852 19.52 -17.08 21.11
CA SER A 852 18.92 -16.56 22.34
C SER A 852 18.85 -17.56 23.49
N VAL A 853 19.19 -18.82 23.26
CA VAL A 853 19.13 -19.87 24.28
C VAL A 853 20.42 -19.87 25.09
N ALA A 854 20.30 -19.89 26.40
CA ALA A 854 21.45 -19.98 27.28
C ALA A 854 22.17 -21.34 27.12
N PRO A 855 23.49 -21.42 27.39
CA PRO A 855 24.17 -22.70 27.44
C PRO A 855 23.56 -23.62 28.51
N GLY A 856 23.44 -24.91 28.20
CA GLY A 856 22.83 -25.88 29.10
C GLY A 856 22.31 -27.13 28.40
N ILE A 857 21.69 -28.01 29.19
CA ILE A 857 21.06 -29.24 28.70
C ILE A 857 19.55 -29.03 28.70
N TYR A 858 18.92 -29.31 27.56
CA TYR A 858 17.50 -29.09 27.32
C TYR A 858 16.85 -30.33 26.74
N HIS A 859 15.66 -30.65 27.23
CA HIS A 859 14.76 -31.59 26.58
C HIS A 859 13.91 -30.86 25.55
N VAL A 860 13.75 -31.47 24.37
CA VAL A 860 12.85 -30.97 23.34
C VAL A 860 11.46 -31.56 23.56
N GLU A 861 10.47 -30.69 23.63
CA GLU A 861 9.06 -31.02 23.80
C GLU A 861 8.24 -30.32 22.72
N ILE A 862 7.11 -30.90 22.35
CA ILE A 862 6.12 -30.27 21.48
C ILE A 862 4.94 -29.80 22.34
N LEU A 863 4.57 -28.53 22.20
CA LEU A 863 3.37 -27.97 22.78
C LEU A 863 2.26 -27.95 21.74
N VAL A 864 1.09 -28.45 22.11
CA VAL A 864 -0.10 -28.52 21.25
C VAL A 864 -1.24 -27.82 21.97
N GLY A 865 -1.90 -26.86 21.32
CA GLY A 865 -3.11 -26.22 21.88
C GLY A 865 -4.28 -27.20 22.00
N SER A 866 -5.30 -26.87 22.80
CA SER A 866 -6.57 -27.61 22.83
C SER A 866 -7.70 -26.73 22.33
N LEU A 867 -8.47 -27.18 21.34
CA LEU A 867 -9.65 -26.45 20.85
C LEU A 867 -10.85 -26.55 21.81
N GLY A 868 -10.88 -27.53 22.71
CA GLY A 868 -11.99 -27.78 23.63
C GLY A 868 -11.71 -27.41 25.09
N ASP A 869 -10.44 -27.27 25.47
CA ASP A 869 -10.00 -26.76 26.77
C ASP A 869 -8.96 -25.66 26.56
N THR A 870 -9.51 -24.50 26.24
CA THR A 870 -8.96 -23.13 26.23
C THR A 870 -7.91 -22.85 27.34
N ASN A 871 -7.97 -23.54 28.49
CA ASN A 871 -7.07 -23.35 29.63
C ASN A 871 -5.88 -24.33 29.67
N ALA A 872 -5.70 -25.17 28.66
CA ALA A 872 -4.76 -26.28 28.67
C ALA A 872 -3.89 -26.34 27.40
N VAL A 873 -2.57 -26.36 27.59
CA VAL A 873 -1.61 -26.71 26.53
C VAL A 873 -1.10 -28.13 26.76
N TYR A 874 -1.27 -29.01 25.78
CA TYR A 874 -0.74 -30.37 25.86
C TYR A 874 0.76 -30.38 25.59
N VAL A 875 1.52 -30.99 26.49
CA VAL A 875 2.96 -31.21 26.31
C VAL A 875 3.21 -32.64 25.87
N VAL A 876 3.84 -32.80 24.72
CA VAL A 876 4.24 -34.09 24.15
C VAL A 876 5.75 -34.18 24.15
N PRO A 877 6.35 -35.00 25.02
CA PRO A 877 7.80 -35.10 25.09
C PRO A 877 8.37 -35.76 23.84
N THR A 878 9.55 -35.31 23.40
CA THR A 878 10.34 -36.02 22.39
C THR A 878 11.46 -36.81 23.08
N LYS A 879 12.12 -37.70 22.32
CA LYS A 879 13.33 -38.39 22.80
C LYS A 879 14.62 -37.57 22.62
N ILE A 880 14.54 -36.35 22.08
CA ILE A 880 15.72 -35.53 21.77
C ILE A 880 16.14 -34.71 22.99
N MET A 881 17.42 -34.80 23.33
CA MET A 881 18.12 -33.91 24.25
C MET A 881 19.11 -33.03 23.47
N LEU A 882 19.07 -31.73 23.74
CA LEU A 882 19.99 -30.76 23.18
C LEU A 882 21.00 -30.32 24.24
N ILE A 883 22.28 -30.37 23.88
CA ILE A 883 23.37 -29.80 24.67
C ILE A 883 23.79 -28.53 23.96
N ILE A 884 23.43 -27.38 24.53
CA ILE A 884 23.75 -26.07 23.96
C ILE A 884 25.05 -25.60 24.61
N ALA A 885 26.10 -25.50 23.79
CA ALA A 885 27.44 -25.08 24.18
C ALA A 885 27.68 -23.60 23.89
#